data_AF-A0A8C9XCL1-F1
#
_entry.id   AF-A0A8C9XCL1-F1
#
_cell.length_a   1.000
_cell.length_b   1.000
_cell.length_c   1.000
_cell.angle_alpha   90.00
_cell.angle_beta   90.00
_cell.angle_gamma   90.00
#
_symmetry.space_group_name_H-M   'P 1'
#
loop_
_entity.id
_entity.type
_entity.pdbx_description
1 polymer ?
#
loop_
_entity_poly.entity_id
_entity_poly.type
_entity_poly.pdbx_seq_one_letter_code
_entity_poly.pdbx_strand_id
1 'polypeptide(L)'
;LKAFQQKLHEIESACCPNQFNPVSCALNSVSLGTAPPPLASYEYPSLPITKNRQELISLIENNSVVIIRGATGSGKTTQVPQYILDHYNEKNASCNIVVTQPRKIGASSIARWVATQRKCTLGSLVGYQVGLEKMATEHTRLIYMTTGVLLQKLVSAKCLTEYSHIFIDEVHERTEEMDFLLLVLRKLLHSNSCYVKIILMSATINCRQFAEYFGTPIRGKMNPAYVFEVEGAPYAIEEFYLDDLQKLFPYRVESPPSGDPHISVEIYNLAISLIQSFDEMEGKDSRKDGMTASERGSVLVFLPGIHEISYMQEALAKLVHKRLQVYPLHSTVTLEEQNCVFLFPVPGYRKVILSTNIAESSVTVPDVKYVIDFCLARHMVCDKDTNYQSLRLTWASKTNCNQRRGRAGRVSKGYCYRLVTKDFWRNEIPDYMIPEMLLAPLANIMLKVKLLDMGDPRSILSTALSPPDLGDIVRTVLQLKEMGALSAKSDGRGHNEDGEITFLGRVLAHLPVDLCLGKMIVLGHVFGCLEECLIIAASHSLKSFFAIPSMQQLDELDWGKENFIQIKRIREVAELYEDLKNRVSQFNMRVPESAQPSDYTSAHRQKFILQVVIAGAHYPNYFVQGEIDEDLASRDLSGFNPRTTVMVRNLPPYPFLYYKQLQSLFRLCGQVKAISFESSRAYVEFYRTSQDSGVLPEVSLALLLAQQSNPMELSVFPIEQIEICAGSRNITHMKYARVNVDFQSQSVCPVGVVSGNIDPDKLPPNPLFVVNITEVVEVGHFWGFQSDEASLKKQRHLTTEINTRTLQPVTVSLYPNLLCLAPYSEISDQSLYYRARVLHIRGNTVEVFFLDFGNSAVVACKSLRELPSDLLSHPFQAQEFQVIGICPSAQSIILGNQWSSRARDRFITLVKGCSLIVSLFSILHGVMRVQLLINTETTNASVADILVEEEHAVKVEESFDSKQNNEALMSLYKDIERGTYVPNAASSSWKDRKKEDKQLIDSLLAQFSKSGQPHSKAKVHLHGPNSPYKISFLSLSHKTLYKTVCIERSSMNSLALNENPHHKHQRMMVAGTVSVNSTGTRILLRDTSIMPEIPGLPAIVTMLFTPIMELRTNEERTCYTGALCGLGWNSQTQEGILPEHDIELTFDVKFDVEDITEINALRVAINRLVCEGPNGSMHLGPNRINQLQEDCRDRLIRLFTKSPPREVVTQVYYEKPEKWNQVDPALKMDIVEPGEGKTRGVLFQLHPVTLLNS
;
A
#
# COMPACT_ATOMS: atom_id res chain seq x y z
N LEU A 1 -9.05 -3.45 14.23
CA LEU A 1 -9.09 -2.37 15.25
C LEU A 1 -10.21 -2.53 16.27
N LYS A 2 -11.51 -2.63 15.91
CA LYS A 2 -12.62 -2.80 16.89
C LYS A 2 -12.45 -4.02 17.82
N ALA A 3 -12.10 -5.20 17.26
CA ALA A 3 -11.76 -6.38 18.07
C ALA A 3 -10.49 -6.20 18.94
N PHE A 4 -9.58 -5.31 18.53
CA PHE A 4 -8.38 -4.96 19.30
C PHE A 4 -8.68 -3.89 20.35
N GLN A 5 -9.52 -2.89 20.09
CA GLN A 5 -10.02 -1.94 21.08
C GLN A 5 -10.82 -2.66 22.15
N GLN A 6 -11.66 -3.62 21.77
CA GLN A 6 -12.38 -4.48 22.71
C GLN A 6 -11.41 -5.32 23.55
N LYS A 7 -10.39 -5.94 22.92
CA LYS A 7 -9.31 -6.63 23.65
C LYS A 7 -8.46 -5.70 24.51
N LEU A 8 -8.19 -4.48 24.06
CA LEU A 8 -7.41 -3.48 24.79
C LEU A 8 -8.20 -3.04 26.02
N HIS A 9 -9.52 -2.85 25.88
CA HIS A 9 -10.40 -2.51 26.98
C HIS A 9 -10.57 -3.68 27.96
N GLU A 10 -10.65 -4.92 27.46
CA GLU A 10 -10.61 -6.13 28.29
C GLU A 10 -9.27 -6.27 29.04
N ILE A 11 -8.14 -5.98 28.38
CA ILE A 11 -6.79 -6.01 28.97
C ILE A 11 -6.58 -4.84 29.96
N GLU A 12 -7.05 -3.63 29.65
CA GLU A 12 -7.02 -2.46 30.53
C GLU A 12 -7.94 -2.66 31.74
N SER A 13 -9.06 -3.35 31.58
CA SER A 13 -9.95 -3.74 32.68
C SER A 13 -9.36 -4.86 33.56
N ALA A 14 -8.51 -5.73 32.98
CA ALA A 14 -7.78 -6.77 33.70
C ALA A 14 -6.49 -6.24 34.37
N CYS A 15 -5.95 -5.11 33.91
CA CYS A 15 -4.76 -4.46 34.44
C CYS A 15 -5.12 -3.15 35.17
N CYS A 16 -5.64 -3.28 36.40
CA CYS A 16 -5.41 -2.22 37.40
C CYS A 16 -3.89 -2.04 37.63
N PRO A 17 -3.41 -0.80 37.86
CA PRO A 17 -2.01 -0.44 37.66
C PRO A 17 -1.16 -0.93 38.82
N ASN A 18 -0.42 -2.02 38.61
CA ASN A 18 0.75 -2.34 39.40
C ASN A 18 1.85 -2.82 38.46
N GLN A 19 2.98 -2.11 38.51
CA GLN A 19 4.29 -2.47 37.96
C GLN A 19 4.48 -2.38 36.43
N PHE A 20 4.49 -1.15 35.90
CA PHE A 20 5.44 -0.82 34.83
C PHE A 20 6.60 -0.03 35.45
N ASN A 21 7.70 -0.75 35.75
CA ASN A 21 9.00 -0.17 36.05
C ASN A 21 9.71 0.13 34.71
N PRO A 22 9.87 1.39 34.30
CA PRO A 22 11.01 1.74 33.45
C PRO A 22 12.27 1.63 34.30
N VAL A 23 13.33 1.07 33.72
CA VAL A 23 14.66 0.91 34.34
C VAL A 23 15.06 2.20 35.06
N SER A 24 15.09 2.11 36.39
CA SER A 24 15.49 3.17 37.29
C SER A 24 17.01 3.35 37.24
N CYS A 25 17.48 4.39 36.54
CA CYS A 25 18.64 5.12 37.04
C CYS A 25 18.16 5.95 38.23
N ALA A 26 18.76 5.71 39.40
CA ALA A 26 18.39 6.31 40.68
C ALA A 26 18.28 7.85 40.59
N LEU A 27 17.07 8.37 40.75
CA LEU A 27 16.80 9.75 41.11
C LEU A 27 15.81 9.74 42.26
N ASN A 28 16.26 10.24 43.41
CA ASN A 28 15.52 10.32 44.66
C ASN A 28 14.18 11.06 44.49
N SER A 29 13.14 10.50 45.07
CA SER A 29 11.82 11.10 45.25
C SER A 29 11.88 12.40 46.06
N VAL A 30 11.38 13.51 45.50
CA VAL A 30 11.02 14.72 46.27
C VAL A 30 9.60 15.14 45.89
N SER A 31 8.83 15.45 46.93
CA SER A 31 7.42 15.83 47.03
C SER A 31 6.94 16.90 46.04
N LEU A 32 5.75 16.69 45.46
CA LEU A 32 4.93 17.74 44.84
C LEU A 32 4.40 18.69 45.91
N GLY A 33 4.69 19.99 45.75
CA GLY A 33 4.05 21.05 46.54
C GLY A 33 5.01 22.14 47.00
N THR A 34 5.70 22.81 46.08
CA THR A 34 6.36 24.10 46.35
C THR A 34 6.49 24.91 45.06
N ALA A 35 6.38 26.23 45.17
CA ALA A 35 6.65 27.20 44.11
C ALA A 35 8.01 26.93 43.43
N PRO A 36 8.19 27.28 42.13
CA PRO A 36 9.43 27.01 41.43
C PRO A 36 10.61 27.60 42.22
N PRO A 37 11.72 26.85 42.39
CA PRO A 37 12.90 27.41 43.03
C PRO A 37 13.35 28.64 42.23
N PRO A 38 13.90 29.68 42.90
CA PRO A 38 14.53 30.77 42.17
C PRO A 38 15.60 30.16 41.26
N LEU A 39 15.63 30.59 39.98
CA LEU A 39 16.62 30.16 38.99
C LEU A 39 18.02 30.35 39.60
N ALA A 40 18.58 29.26 40.13
CA ALA A 40 19.96 29.24 40.60
C ALA A 40 20.87 29.62 39.43
N SER A 41 21.94 30.35 39.70
CA SER A 41 22.93 30.78 38.70
C SER A 41 23.39 29.60 37.84
N TYR A 42 22.88 29.52 36.62
CA TYR A 42 23.27 28.50 35.65
C TYR A 42 24.62 28.88 35.04
N GLU A 43 25.62 28.04 35.25
CA GLU A 43 26.95 28.24 34.66
C GLU A 43 26.96 27.70 33.22
N TYR A 44 27.20 28.58 32.25
CA TYR A 44 27.17 28.20 30.84
C TYR A 44 28.41 27.39 30.44
N PRO A 45 28.25 26.37 29.58
CA PRO A 45 29.39 25.65 29.04
C PRO A 45 30.29 26.56 28.21
N SER A 46 31.59 26.27 28.22
CA SER A 46 32.59 26.96 27.39
C SER A 46 32.43 26.53 25.93
N LEU A 47 31.60 27.26 25.19
CA LEU A 47 31.34 27.08 23.77
C LEU A 47 31.76 28.34 23.00
N PRO A 48 32.03 28.25 21.68
CA PRO A 48 32.39 29.40 20.87
C PRO A 48 31.47 30.62 21.06
N ILE A 49 30.16 30.38 21.11
CA ILE A 49 29.17 31.45 21.25
C ILE A 49 29.13 32.12 22.63
N THR A 50 29.68 31.47 23.67
CA THR A 50 29.64 31.97 25.05
C THR A 50 30.43 33.27 25.21
N LYS A 51 31.50 33.46 24.43
CA LYS A 51 32.35 34.67 24.46
C LYS A 51 31.59 35.94 24.05
N ASN A 52 30.58 35.82 23.21
CA ASN A 52 29.83 36.95 22.65
C ASN A 52 28.44 37.12 23.29
N ARG A 53 28.17 36.53 24.46
CA ARG A 53 26.84 36.55 25.10
C ARG A 53 26.25 37.96 25.22
N GLN A 54 27.01 38.92 25.78
CA GLN A 54 26.49 40.26 26.06
C GLN A 54 26.24 41.07 24.78
N GLU A 55 27.13 40.92 23.79
CA GLU A 55 27.00 41.54 22.48
C GLU A 55 25.77 41.01 21.73
N LEU A 56 25.56 39.69 21.73
CA LEU A 56 24.39 39.04 21.12
C LEU A 56 23.07 39.52 21.74
N ILE A 57 22.99 39.59 23.07
CA ILE A 57 21.79 40.10 23.76
C ILE A 57 21.52 41.55 23.32
N SER A 58 22.54 42.42 23.34
CA SER A 58 22.41 43.81 22.91
C SER A 58 21.94 43.93 21.45
N LEU A 59 22.47 43.10 20.55
CA LEU A 59 22.07 43.09 19.14
C LEU A 59 20.61 42.69 18.97
N ILE A 60 20.14 41.67 19.68
CA ILE A 60 18.76 41.18 19.60
C ILE A 60 17.77 42.19 20.20
N GLU A 61 18.12 42.86 21.29
CA GLU A 61 17.30 43.94 21.87
C GLU A 61 17.11 45.10 20.89
N ASN A 62 18.17 45.48 20.17
CA ASN A 62 18.18 46.66 19.30
C ASN A 62 17.66 46.44 17.88
N ASN A 63 17.48 45.18 17.45
CA ASN A 63 17.03 44.86 16.09
C ASN A 63 15.76 44.01 16.14
N SER A 64 14.87 44.16 15.15
CA SER A 64 13.69 43.28 15.02
C SER A 64 14.08 41.90 14.45
N VAL A 65 15.12 41.85 13.62
CA VAL A 65 15.62 40.63 13.01
C VAL A 65 17.14 40.56 13.13
N VAL A 66 17.66 39.44 13.64
CA VAL A 66 19.11 39.15 13.72
C VAL A 66 19.39 37.79 13.12
N ILE A 67 20.49 37.68 12.36
CA ILE A 67 20.94 36.44 11.75
C ILE A 67 22.21 36.00 12.45
N ILE A 68 22.22 34.82 13.06
CA ILE A 68 23.37 34.24 13.74
C ILE A 68 23.97 33.16 12.86
N ARG A 69 25.17 33.45 12.34
CA ARG A 69 25.97 32.53 11.54
C ARG A 69 27.01 31.86 12.42
N GLY A 70 27.10 30.53 12.37
CA GLY A 70 28.20 29.82 13.01
C GLY A 70 28.18 28.33 12.68
N ALA A 71 29.35 27.69 12.69
CA ALA A 71 29.48 26.27 12.37
C ALA A 71 28.65 25.37 13.31
N THR A 72 28.34 24.15 12.88
CA THR A 72 27.67 23.17 13.75
C THR A 72 28.53 22.90 14.99
N GLY A 73 27.93 22.83 16.18
CA GLY A 73 28.66 22.69 17.44
C GLY A 73 29.04 24.02 18.12
N SER A 74 28.79 25.17 17.49
CA SER A 74 29.11 26.48 18.10
C SER A 74 28.23 26.87 19.29
N GLY A 75 27.14 26.16 19.54
CA GLY A 75 26.22 26.38 20.67
C GLY A 75 24.97 27.22 20.37
N LYS A 76 24.79 27.73 19.14
CA LYS A 76 23.66 28.58 18.68
C LYS A 76 22.30 28.12 19.20
N THR A 77 21.90 26.92 18.79
CA THR A 77 20.58 26.34 19.06
C THR A 77 20.30 26.16 20.54
N THR A 78 21.31 25.74 21.31
CA THR A 78 21.14 25.41 22.73
C THR A 78 21.28 26.63 23.64
N GLN A 79 22.22 27.53 23.36
CA GLN A 79 22.65 28.55 24.34
C GLN A 79 21.99 29.91 24.12
N VAL A 80 21.75 30.34 22.88
CA VAL A 80 21.18 31.68 22.62
C VAL A 80 19.78 31.84 23.21
N PRO A 81 18.84 30.88 23.06
CA PRO A 81 17.53 30.99 23.69
C PRO A 81 17.62 31.07 25.22
N GLN A 82 18.59 30.36 25.81
CA GLN A 82 18.87 30.38 27.24
C GLN A 82 19.39 31.75 27.70
N TYR A 83 20.27 32.40 26.95
CA TYR A 83 20.76 33.75 27.25
C TYR A 83 19.64 34.78 27.32
N ILE A 84 18.70 34.74 26.37
CA ILE A 84 17.54 35.64 26.34
C ILE A 84 16.61 35.36 27.51
N LEU A 85 16.30 34.08 27.76
CA LEU A 85 15.43 33.67 28.86
C LEU A 85 15.93 34.21 30.19
N ASP A 86 17.23 34.05 30.46
CA ASP A 86 17.86 34.53 31.70
C ASP A 86 17.90 36.06 31.76
N HIS A 87 18.22 36.74 30.65
CA HIS A 87 18.25 38.20 30.60
C HIS A 87 16.89 38.84 30.92
N TYR A 88 15.80 38.29 30.39
CA TYR A 88 14.46 38.78 30.67
C TYR A 88 13.99 38.43 32.09
N ASN A 89 14.39 37.27 32.60
CA ASN A 89 14.14 36.90 33.99
C ASN A 89 14.87 37.83 34.97
N GLU A 90 16.12 38.18 34.71
CA GLU A 90 16.90 39.17 35.48
C GLU A 90 16.23 40.58 35.46
N LYS A 91 15.55 40.92 34.36
CA LYS A 91 14.79 42.17 34.20
C LYS A 91 13.34 42.11 34.73
N ASN A 92 12.88 40.97 35.27
CA ASN A 92 11.47 40.74 35.63
C ASN A 92 10.48 41.05 34.48
N ALA A 93 10.86 40.77 33.24
CA ALA A 93 10.04 40.98 32.05
C ALA A 93 9.48 39.65 31.53
N SER A 94 8.25 39.68 30.98
CA SER A 94 7.64 38.48 30.40
C SER A 94 8.41 38.02 29.16
N CYS A 95 8.80 36.76 29.11
CA CYS A 95 9.49 36.15 27.98
C CYS A 95 8.88 34.81 27.63
N ASN A 96 8.50 34.65 26.36
CA ASN A 96 8.05 33.40 25.78
C ASN A 96 8.79 33.16 24.46
N ILE A 97 9.54 32.06 24.40
CA ILE A 97 10.50 31.76 23.33
C ILE A 97 10.08 30.48 22.64
N VAL A 98 10.02 30.53 21.30
CA VAL A 98 9.90 29.35 20.45
C VAL A 98 11.14 29.18 19.60
N VAL A 99 11.61 27.94 19.49
CA VAL A 99 12.72 27.56 18.61
C VAL A 99 12.27 26.48 17.65
N THR A 100 12.29 26.77 16.35
CA THR A 100 11.95 25.75 15.36
C THR A 100 13.13 24.83 15.09
N GLN A 101 12.83 23.57 14.79
CA GLN A 101 13.75 22.59 14.24
C GLN A 101 13.09 21.97 13.00
N PRO A 102 13.85 21.65 11.94
CA PRO A 102 13.29 21.02 10.76
C PRO A 102 12.82 19.57 11.03
N ARG A 103 13.36 18.92 12.07
CA ARG A 103 13.15 17.48 12.32
C ARG A 103 12.62 17.21 13.73
N LYS A 104 11.70 16.23 13.85
CA LYS A 104 11.11 15.80 15.14
C LYS A 104 12.18 15.37 16.16
N ILE A 105 13.12 14.53 15.73
CA ILE A 105 14.23 14.07 16.58
C ILE A 105 15.04 15.24 17.12
N GLY A 106 15.35 16.25 16.28
CA GLY A 106 16.09 17.44 16.69
C GLY A 106 15.39 18.23 17.79
N ALA A 107 14.11 18.57 17.61
CA ALA A 107 13.32 19.29 18.62
C ALA A 107 13.26 18.54 19.97
N SER A 108 12.97 17.24 19.94
CA SER A 108 12.87 16.42 21.15
C SER A 108 14.22 16.25 21.87
N SER A 109 15.30 15.99 21.13
CA SER A 109 16.62 15.74 21.71
C SER A 109 17.23 17.01 22.29
N ILE A 110 17.07 18.15 21.61
CA ILE A 110 17.57 19.44 22.07
C ILE A 110 16.81 19.89 23.32
N ALA A 111 15.48 19.77 23.33
CA ALA A 111 14.69 20.13 24.51
C ALA A 111 15.08 19.29 25.74
N ARG A 112 15.26 17.96 25.55
CA ARG A 112 15.71 17.06 26.62
C ARG A 112 17.11 17.44 27.11
N TRP A 113 18.04 17.69 26.19
CA TRP A 113 19.39 18.14 26.52
C TRP A 113 19.40 19.44 27.34
N VAL A 114 18.67 20.46 26.89
CA VAL A 114 18.60 21.76 27.59
C VAL A 114 17.91 21.62 28.95
N ALA A 115 16.87 20.80 29.06
CA ALA A 115 16.23 20.51 30.34
C ALA A 115 17.19 19.82 31.33
N THR A 116 17.99 18.85 30.86
CA THR A 116 19.05 18.21 31.66
C THR A 116 20.12 19.21 32.08
N GLN A 117 20.58 20.09 31.17
CA GLN A 117 21.53 21.15 31.50
C GLN A 117 21.01 22.08 32.60
N ARG A 118 19.73 22.45 32.52
CA ARG A 118 19.02 23.31 33.48
C ARG A 118 18.64 22.59 34.77
N LYS A 119 18.85 21.28 34.87
CA LYS A 119 18.36 20.43 35.97
C LYS A 119 16.85 20.63 36.24
N CYS A 120 16.06 20.83 35.19
CA CYS A 120 14.61 20.97 35.28
C CYS A 120 13.89 19.78 34.65
N THR A 121 12.68 19.50 35.13
CA THR A 121 11.82 18.47 34.54
C THR A 121 11.39 18.91 33.13
N LEU A 122 11.55 18.04 32.13
CA LEU A 122 11.08 18.32 30.77
C LEU A 122 9.56 18.58 30.77
N GLY A 123 9.13 19.65 30.10
CA GLY A 123 7.75 20.14 30.10
C GLY A 123 7.43 21.19 31.17
N SER A 124 8.36 21.46 32.11
CA SER A 124 8.27 22.61 33.02
C SER A 124 8.74 23.90 32.32
N LEU A 125 9.91 24.45 32.65
CA LEU A 125 10.49 25.66 32.03
C LEU A 125 10.80 25.44 30.54
N VAL A 126 11.34 24.27 30.20
CA VAL A 126 11.78 23.86 28.86
C VAL A 126 10.94 22.68 28.39
N GLY A 127 10.41 22.75 27.17
CA GLY A 127 9.56 21.71 26.59
C GLY A 127 9.72 21.56 25.08
N TYR A 128 8.97 20.63 24.49
CA TYR A 128 8.87 20.51 23.04
C TYR A 128 7.46 20.18 22.55
N GLN A 129 7.22 20.44 21.25
CA GLN A 129 6.01 20.03 20.55
C GLN A 129 6.34 19.55 19.14
N VAL A 130 6.08 18.27 18.84
CA VAL A 130 6.38 17.66 17.53
C VAL A 130 5.21 16.80 17.06
N GLY A 131 4.58 17.15 15.93
CA GLY A 131 3.34 16.50 15.49
C GLY A 131 2.28 16.53 16.60
N LEU A 132 1.82 15.36 17.04
CA LEU A 132 0.85 15.21 18.15
C LEU A 132 1.50 15.16 19.54
N GLU A 133 2.80 14.92 19.62
CA GLU A 133 3.49 14.78 20.90
C GLU A 133 3.82 16.17 21.47
N LYS A 134 3.22 16.50 22.61
CA LYS A 134 3.43 17.78 23.32
C LYS A 134 3.92 17.52 24.75
N MET A 135 5.15 17.90 25.03
CA MET A 135 5.75 17.92 26.37
C MET A 135 5.95 19.36 26.81
N ALA A 136 4.85 20.03 27.15
CA ALA A 136 4.83 21.43 27.60
C ALA A 136 3.61 21.72 28.46
N THR A 137 3.75 22.62 29.42
CA THR A 137 2.71 23.12 30.32
C THR A 137 2.52 24.63 30.15
N GLU A 138 1.57 25.25 30.85
CA GLU A 138 1.39 26.70 30.87
C GLU A 138 2.61 27.45 31.47
N HIS A 139 3.46 26.73 32.21
CA HIS A 139 4.70 27.26 32.77
C HIS A 139 5.90 27.20 31.81
N THR A 140 5.75 26.56 30.65
CA THR A 140 6.82 26.46 29.66
C THR A 140 7.07 27.82 29.01
N ARG A 141 8.31 28.31 29.11
CA ARG A 141 8.76 29.59 28.54
C ARG A 141 9.73 29.43 27.37
N LEU A 142 10.37 28.26 27.27
CA LEU A 142 11.22 27.88 26.13
C LEU A 142 10.70 26.58 25.53
N ILE A 143 10.15 26.66 24.32
CA ILE A 143 9.61 25.50 23.61
C ILE A 143 10.33 25.26 22.29
N TYR A 144 10.79 24.03 22.08
CA TYR A 144 11.32 23.58 20.80
C TYR A 144 10.20 22.89 20.00
N MET A 145 10.01 23.25 18.74
CA MET A 145 8.97 22.61 17.92
C MET A 145 9.38 22.43 16.48
N THR A 146 8.68 21.58 15.74
CA THR A 146 8.89 21.47 14.30
C THR A 146 8.38 22.70 13.55
N THR A 147 9.02 23.05 12.43
CA THR A 147 8.62 24.16 11.55
C THR A 147 7.11 24.14 11.22
N GLY A 148 6.58 22.98 10.79
CA GLY A 148 5.16 22.83 10.48
C GLY A 148 4.19 23.11 11.65
N VAL A 149 4.59 22.80 12.89
CA VAL A 149 3.75 23.06 14.09
C VAL A 149 3.65 24.57 14.34
N LEU A 150 4.77 25.29 14.29
CA LEU A 150 4.74 26.75 14.44
C LEU A 150 3.94 27.39 13.31
N LEU A 151 4.20 26.97 12.07
CA LEU A 151 3.49 27.48 10.90
C LEU A 151 1.97 27.33 11.02
N GLN A 152 1.48 26.15 11.45
CA GLN A 152 0.05 25.90 11.65
C GLN A 152 -0.55 26.85 12.71
N LYS A 153 0.15 27.06 13.83
CA LYS A 153 -0.29 28.00 14.87
C LYS A 153 -0.39 29.43 14.35
N LEU A 154 0.63 29.90 13.62
CA LEU A 154 0.67 31.27 13.12
C LEU A 154 -0.36 31.53 12.02
N VAL A 155 -0.61 30.56 11.13
CA VAL A 155 -1.66 30.67 10.10
C VAL A 155 -3.05 30.75 10.74
N SER A 156 -3.29 29.99 11.81
CA SER A 156 -4.55 30.03 12.56
C SER A 156 -4.72 31.34 13.35
N ALA A 157 -3.69 31.74 14.11
CA ALA A 157 -3.74 32.94 14.94
C ALA A 157 -3.68 34.26 14.16
N LYS A 158 -3.07 34.25 12.95
CA LYS A 158 -2.80 35.43 12.11
C LYS A 158 -2.03 36.55 12.82
N CYS A 159 -1.25 36.21 13.84
CA CYS A 159 -0.36 37.11 14.59
C CYS A 159 0.83 36.33 15.17
N LEU A 160 1.89 37.04 15.58
CA LEU A 160 3.08 36.45 16.21
C LEU A 160 3.08 36.61 17.74
N THR A 161 2.09 37.30 18.31
CA THR A 161 2.12 37.84 19.69
C THR A 161 2.06 36.79 20.80
N GLU A 162 1.80 35.51 20.48
CA GLU A 162 1.97 34.40 21.44
C GLU A 162 3.43 34.29 21.91
N TYR A 163 4.39 34.67 21.06
CA TYR A 163 5.81 34.57 21.33
C TYR A 163 6.48 35.95 21.35
N SER A 164 7.37 36.16 22.32
CA SER A 164 8.24 37.34 22.36
C SER A 164 9.43 37.22 21.41
N HIS A 165 9.96 36.00 21.29
CA HIS A 165 11.13 35.68 20.48
C HIS A 165 10.86 34.41 19.66
N ILE A 166 11.08 34.48 18.35
CA ILE A 166 10.94 33.38 17.41
C ILE A 166 12.30 33.07 16.80
N PHE A 167 12.82 31.89 17.11
CA PHE A 167 14.05 31.38 16.54
C PHE A 167 13.75 30.41 15.40
N ILE A 168 14.30 30.69 14.22
CA ILE A 168 14.28 29.76 13.09
C ILE A 168 15.67 29.15 12.93
N ASP A 169 15.83 27.91 13.36
CA ASP A 169 17.09 27.19 13.24
C ASP A 169 17.24 26.47 11.91
N GLU A 170 18.48 26.21 11.52
CA GLU A 170 18.86 25.49 10.30
C GLU A 170 18.24 26.08 9.02
N VAL A 171 18.15 27.42 8.91
CA VAL A 171 17.50 28.11 7.76
C VAL A 171 18.06 27.76 6.38
N HIS A 172 19.26 27.18 6.35
CA HIS A 172 19.94 26.75 5.14
C HIS A 172 19.44 25.41 4.57
N GLU A 173 18.56 24.67 5.26
CA GLU A 173 17.91 23.48 4.67
C GLU A 173 16.90 23.83 3.58
N ARG A 174 16.38 25.07 3.55
CA ARG A 174 15.48 25.60 2.49
C ARG A 174 14.30 24.68 2.14
N THR A 175 13.67 24.08 3.16
CA THR A 175 12.45 23.28 3.01
C THR A 175 11.25 24.15 2.66
N GLU A 176 10.22 23.56 2.05
CA GLU A 176 9.02 24.29 1.62
C GLU A 176 8.32 25.01 2.79
N GLU A 177 8.17 24.32 3.93
CA GLU A 177 7.49 24.86 5.11
C GLU A 177 8.28 26.00 5.74
N MET A 178 9.61 25.93 5.69
CA MET A 178 10.49 26.93 6.27
C MET A 178 10.51 28.20 5.44
N ASP A 179 10.67 28.10 4.12
CA ASP A 179 10.60 29.27 3.23
C ASP A 179 9.22 29.94 3.32
N PHE A 180 8.14 29.16 3.46
CA PHE A 180 6.80 29.70 3.70
C PHE A 180 6.66 30.37 5.08
N LEU A 181 7.20 29.75 6.14
CA LEU A 181 7.23 30.35 7.47
C LEU A 181 7.98 31.68 7.48
N LEU A 182 9.13 31.78 6.80
CA LEU A 182 9.88 33.04 6.67
C LEU A 182 9.06 34.14 5.98
N LEU A 183 8.25 33.78 4.97
CA LEU A 183 7.30 34.69 4.34
C LEU A 183 6.21 35.14 5.33
N VAL A 184 5.55 34.22 6.03
CA VAL A 184 4.50 34.53 7.02
C VAL A 184 5.04 35.45 8.11
N LEU A 185 6.21 35.12 8.66
CA LEU A 185 6.90 35.91 9.66
C LEU A 185 7.19 37.33 9.17
N ARG A 186 7.75 37.48 7.96
CA ARG A 186 8.04 38.79 7.38
C ARG A 186 6.77 39.63 7.23
N LYS A 187 5.68 39.06 6.72
CA LYS A 187 4.41 39.77 6.52
C LYS A 187 3.76 40.18 7.84
N LEU A 188 3.72 39.28 8.83
CA LEU A 188 3.13 39.57 10.15
C LEU A 188 3.96 40.58 10.96
N LEU A 189 5.30 40.50 10.87
CA LEU A 189 6.20 41.45 11.53
C LEU A 189 5.96 42.89 11.03
N HIS A 190 5.74 43.08 9.72
CA HIS A 190 5.51 44.40 9.11
C HIS A 190 4.06 44.90 9.25
N SER A 191 3.12 44.06 9.69
CA SER A 191 1.69 44.42 9.76
C SER A 191 1.21 44.60 11.20
N ASN A 192 1.15 43.53 11.99
CA ASN A 192 0.48 43.54 13.30
C ASN A 192 1.36 43.07 14.48
N SER A 193 2.61 42.66 14.22
CA SER A 193 3.47 42.02 15.23
C SER A 193 4.87 42.66 15.34
N CYS A 194 4.97 43.98 15.15
CA CYS A 194 6.25 44.71 15.04
C CYS A 194 7.20 44.62 16.26
N TYR A 195 6.71 44.23 17.44
CA TYR A 195 7.50 44.10 18.67
C TYR A 195 8.16 42.73 18.85
N VAL A 196 7.79 41.72 18.04
CA VAL A 196 8.33 40.37 18.15
C VAL A 196 9.75 40.32 17.56
N LYS A 197 10.66 39.64 18.26
CA LYS A 197 12.05 39.47 17.84
C LYS A 197 12.21 38.18 17.02
N ILE A 198 12.81 38.29 15.84
CA ILE A 198 13.07 37.14 14.96
C ILE A 198 14.57 36.87 14.90
N ILE A 199 14.97 35.63 15.19
CA ILE A 199 16.37 35.21 15.15
C ILE A 199 16.51 34.06 14.15
N LEU A 200 17.29 34.27 13.10
CA LEU A 200 17.58 33.23 12.10
C LEU A 200 18.95 32.62 12.40
N MET A 201 19.05 31.30 12.46
CA MET A 201 20.31 30.60 12.74
C MET A 201 20.75 29.74 11.54
N SER A 202 21.99 29.93 11.09
CA SER A 202 22.55 29.22 9.93
C SER A 202 23.96 28.73 10.17
N ALA A 203 24.29 27.57 9.60
CA ALA A 203 25.64 27.01 9.57
C ALA A 203 26.44 27.33 8.30
N THR A 204 25.80 27.91 7.27
CA THR A 204 26.41 28.09 5.94
C THR A 204 26.89 29.53 5.70
N ILE A 205 27.62 29.74 4.60
CA ILE A 205 28.17 31.06 4.22
C ILE A 205 27.15 32.00 3.56
N ASN A 206 26.03 31.46 3.07
CA ASN A 206 25.04 32.23 2.31
C ASN A 206 23.99 32.92 3.20
N CYS A 207 24.42 33.69 4.20
CA CYS A 207 23.52 34.45 5.07
C CYS A 207 23.02 35.76 4.44
N ARG A 208 23.67 36.21 3.35
CA ARG A 208 23.37 37.48 2.69
C ARG A 208 21.95 37.52 2.13
N GLN A 209 21.49 36.42 1.52
CA GLN A 209 20.13 36.33 0.96
C GLN A 209 19.06 36.57 2.03
N PHE A 210 19.23 35.98 3.22
CA PHE A 210 18.31 36.17 4.35
C PHE A 210 18.38 37.60 4.89
N ALA A 211 19.59 38.19 4.96
CA ALA A 211 19.80 39.55 5.44
C ALA A 211 19.10 40.58 4.55
N GLU A 212 19.22 40.43 3.23
CA GLU A 212 18.56 41.28 2.24
C GLU A 212 17.03 41.08 2.27
N TYR A 213 16.56 39.84 2.43
CA TYR A 213 15.13 39.52 2.48
C TYR A 213 14.41 40.14 3.69
N PHE A 214 15.03 40.14 4.86
CA PHE A 214 14.51 40.80 6.07
C PHE A 214 14.99 42.26 6.23
N GLY A 215 15.44 42.87 5.14
CA GLY A 215 15.86 44.27 5.17
C GLY A 215 14.74 45.20 5.61
N THR A 216 15.11 46.25 6.35
CA THR A 216 14.17 47.27 6.83
C THR A 216 14.38 48.59 6.09
N PRO A 217 13.31 49.30 5.73
CA PRO A 217 13.42 50.59 5.06
C PRO A 217 13.82 51.68 6.06
N ILE A 218 15.03 52.23 5.93
CA ILE A 218 15.54 53.32 6.76
C ILE A 218 15.95 54.48 5.83
N ARG A 219 15.29 55.63 5.98
CA ARG A 219 15.54 56.85 5.17
C ARG A 219 15.51 56.63 3.64
N GLY A 220 14.56 55.80 3.18
CA GLY A 220 14.39 55.49 1.75
C GLY A 220 15.41 54.50 1.17
N LYS A 221 16.30 53.92 1.98
CA LYS A 221 17.18 52.81 1.59
C LYS A 221 16.82 51.55 2.37
N MET A 222 16.89 50.40 1.69
CA MET A 222 16.69 49.10 2.32
C MET A 222 17.99 48.67 3.02
N ASN A 223 17.99 48.65 4.34
CA ASN A 223 19.15 48.21 5.12
C ASN A 223 19.00 46.71 5.44
N PRO A 224 19.97 45.86 5.11
CA PRO A 224 19.89 44.43 5.39
C PRO A 224 19.88 44.15 6.90
N ALA A 225 19.27 43.03 7.30
CA ALA A 225 19.28 42.58 8.69
C ALA A 225 20.71 42.25 9.16
N TYR A 226 20.99 42.46 10.44
CA TYR A 226 22.33 42.29 10.99
C TYR A 226 22.73 40.81 10.99
N VAL A 227 23.93 40.51 10.46
CA VAL A 227 24.53 39.17 10.48
C VAL A 227 25.64 39.14 11.52
N PHE A 228 25.42 38.36 12.58
CA PHE A 228 26.41 38.09 13.62
C PHE A 228 27.16 36.80 13.31
N GLU A 229 28.49 36.86 13.19
CA GLU A 229 29.34 35.70 12.92
C GLU A 229 30.00 35.21 14.21
N VAL A 230 29.76 33.94 14.55
CA VAL A 230 30.33 33.30 15.74
C VAL A 230 31.70 32.75 15.41
N GLU A 231 32.74 33.30 16.02
CA GLU A 231 34.12 32.83 15.88
C GLU A 231 34.35 31.53 16.68
N GLY A 232 34.83 30.49 16.00
CA GLY A 232 35.21 29.22 16.64
C GLY A 232 35.54 28.15 15.61
N ALA A 233 36.77 27.65 15.62
CA ALA A 233 37.20 26.60 14.72
C ALA A 233 36.75 25.22 15.24
N PRO A 234 36.02 24.41 14.45
CA PRO A 234 35.94 22.97 14.72
C PRO A 234 37.35 22.35 14.67
N TYR A 235 37.53 21.17 15.27
CA TYR A 235 38.79 20.44 15.13
C TYR A 235 39.11 20.22 13.65
N ALA A 236 40.39 20.14 13.30
CA ALA A 236 40.82 19.95 11.92
C ALA A 236 40.21 18.67 11.32
N ILE A 237 39.73 18.76 10.07
CA ILE A 237 39.15 17.65 9.32
C ILE A 237 39.96 17.45 8.05
N GLU A 238 40.51 16.27 7.85
CA GLU A 238 41.19 15.91 6.59
C GLU A 238 40.19 15.32 5.59
N GLU A 239 40.32 15.70 4.32
CA GLU A 239 39.45 15.28 3.25
C GLU A 239 40.20 14.39 2.25
N PHE A 240 39.63 13.23 1.94
CA PHE A 240 40.14 12.31 0.94
C PHE A 240 39.09 12.10 -0.14
N TYR A 241 39.56 12.04 -1.38
CA TYR A 241 38.75 11.77 -2.58
C TYR A 241 39.09 10.40 -3.14
N LEU A 242 38.29 9.90 -4.09
CA LEU A 242 38.50 8.59 -4.69
C LEU A 242 39.92 8.39 -5.24
N ASP A 243 40.50 9.42 -5.86
CA ASP A 243 41.86 9.41 -6.43
C ASP A 243 42.95 9.27 -5.35
N ASP A 244 42.69 9.75 -4.14
CA ASP A 244 43.60 9.59 -3.00
C ASP A 244 43.57 8.16 -2.45
N LEU A 245 42.44 7.46 -2.63
CA LEU A 245 42.21 6.08 -2.15
C LEU A 245 42.71 5.01 -3.11
N GLN A 246 42.85 5.31 -4.41
CA GLN A 246 43.40 4.38 -5.40
C GLN A 246 44.82 3.89 -5.06
N LYS A 247 45.58 4.64 -4.25
CA LYS A 247 46.91 4.23 -3.77
C LYS A 247 46.87 3.19 -2.65
N LEU A 248 45.73 3.06 -1.97
CA LEU A 248 45.55 2.20 -0.79
C LEU A 248 44.84 0.88 -1.11
N PHE A 249 44.10 0.83 -2.23
CA PHE A 249 43.30 -0.34 -2.61
C PHE A 249 43.56 -0.73 -4.08
N PRO A 250 43.77 -2.01 -4.40
CA PRO A 250 44.17 -2.48 -5.74
C PRO A 250 43.05 -2.47 -6.80
N TYR A 251 41.82 -2.05 -6.45
CA TYR A 251 40.68 -2.05 -7.36
C TYR A 251 40.61 -0.75 -8.17
N ARG A 252 40.53 -0.84 -9.50
CA ARG A 252 40.18 0.30 -10.36
C ARG A 252 38.69 0.57 -10.25
N VAL A 253 38.32 1.63 -9.53
CA VAL A 253 36.95 2.16 -9.52
C VAL A 253 36.88 3.24 -10.60
N GLU A 254 36.02 3.04 -11.60
CA GLU A 254 35.76 4.05 -12.62
C GLU A 254 35.02 5.26 -12.01
N SER A 255 35.26 6.45 -12.57
CA SER A 255 34.54 7.66 -12.15
C SER A 255 33.06 7.52 -12.48
N PRO A 256 32.14 7.87 -11.56
CA PRO A 256 30.72 7.79 -11.83
C PRO A 256 30.32 8.77 -12.96
N PRO A 257 29.35 8.41 -13.83
CA PRO A 257 28.88 9.30 -14.88
C PRO A 257 28.10 10.48 -14.28
N SER A 258 28.27 11.67 -14.87
CA SER A 258 27.62 12.91 -14.39
C SER A 258 26.09 12.83 -14.47
N GLY A 259 25.55 12.34 -15.60
CA GLY A 259 24.12 12.35 -15.89
C GLY A 259 23.29 11.18 -15.33
N ASP A 260 23.91 10.13 -14.78
CA ASP A 260 23.20 8.95 -14.27
C ASP A 260 23.77 8.48 -12.92
N PRO A 261 23.38 9.15 -11.81
CA PRO A 261 23.89 8.84 -10.50
C PRO A 261 23.46 7.45 -10.06
N HIS A 262 24.43 6.57 -9.78
CA HIS A 262 24.21 5.24 -9.26
C HIS A 262 25.36 4.82 -8.34
N ILE A 263 25.14 3.77 -7.53
CA ILE A 263 26.17 3.20 -6.67
C ILE A 263 26.55 1.82 -7.21
N SER A 264 27.79 1.68 -7.69
CA SER A 264 28.31 0.40 -8.15
C SER A 264 28.71 -0.50 -6.96
N VAL A 265 28.78 -1.82 -7.20
CA VAL A 265 29.16 -2.80 -6.16
C VAL A 265 30.60 -2.55 -5.67
N GLU A 266 31.47 -2.07 -6.55
CA GLU A 266 32.87 -1.72 -6.23
C GLU A 266 32.95 -0.58 -5.22
N ILE A 267 32.08 0.43 -5.32
CA ILE A 267 32.04 1.56 -4.37
C ILE A 267 31.58 1.08 -2.98
N TYR A 268 30.60 0.18 -2.91
CA TYR A 268 30.23 -0.46 -1.64
C TYR A 268 31.40 -1.22 -1.02
N ASN A 269 32.11 -2.03 -1.81
CA ASN A 269 33.27 -2.80 -1.35
C ASN A 269 34.40 -1.88 -0.85
N LEU A 270 34.62 -0.74 -1.51
CA LEU A 270 35.56 0.28 -1.07
C LEU A 270 35.17 0.86 0.29
N ALA A 271 33.89 1.24 0.48
CA ALA A 271 33.41 1.75 1.76
C ALA A 271 33.58 0.72 2.90
N ILE A 272 33.32 -0.57 2.62
CA ILE A 272 33.53 -1.66 3.58
C ILE A 272 35.01 -1.80 3.93
N SER A 273 35.90 -1.74 2.93
CA SER A 273 37.36 -1.82 3.12
C SER A 273 37.89 -0.63 3.93
N LEU A 274 37.36 0.58 3.72
CA LEU A 274 37.67 1.74 4.56
C LEU A 274 37.30 1.49 6.03
N ILE A 275 36.07 1.03 6.29
CA ILE A 275 35.59 0.72 7.64
C ILE A 275 36.51 -0.29 8.34
N GLN A 276 36.97 -1.31 7.61
CA GLN A 276 37.89 -2.31 8.14
C GLN A 276 39.28 -1.74 8.44
N SER A 277 39.77 -0.82 7.60
CA SER A 277 41.10 -0.22 7.75
C SER A 277 41.21 0.77 8.93
N PHE A 278 40.10 1.37 9.38
CA PHE A 278 40.12 2.37 10.46
C PHE A 278 40.66 1.82 11.79
N ASP A 279 40.40 0.55 12.08
CA ASP A 279 40.95 -0.11 13.28
C ASP A 279 42.48 -0.20 13.25
N GLU A 280 43.06 -0.51 12.09
CA GLU A 280 44.51 -0.61 11.91
C GLU A 280 45.18 0.76 11.93
N MET A 281 44.50 1.78 11.38
CA MET A 281 44.98 3.16 11.38
C MET A 281 45.02 3.73 12.80
N GLU A 282 44.01 3.49 13.63
CA GLU A 282 44.00 3.92 15.02
C GLU A 282 45.02 3.15 15.88
N GLY A 283 45.19 1.86 15.63
CA GLY A 283 46.18 1.04 16.34
C GLY A 283 47.64 1.47 16.13
N LYS A 284 47.96 2.18 15.03
CA LYS A 284 49.29 2.75 14.76
C LYS A 284 49.53 4.04 15.54
N ASP A 285 48.50 4.85 15.77
CA ASP A 285 48.60 6.10 16.54
C ASP A 285 48.69 5.86 18.06
N SER A 286 47.97 4.85 18.60
CA SER A 286 47.97 4.56 20.04
C SER A 286 49.31 4.05 20.60
N ARG A 287 50.25 3.59 19.75
CA ARG A 287 51.59 3.14 20.21
C ARG A 287 52.51 4.27 20.66
N LYS A 288 52.13 5.54 20.44
CA LYS A 288 52.93 6.71 20.84
C LYS A 288 52.59 7.29 22.23
N ASP A 289 51.44 6.94 22.83
CA ASP A 289 50.93 7.62 24.04
C ASP A 289 50.63 6.74 25.27
N GLY A 290 51.05 5.46 25.27
CA GLY A 290 51.14 4.66 26.51
C GLY A 290 49.85 4.42 27.32
N MET A 291 48.66 4.73 26.81
CA MET A 291 47.38 4.54 27.52
C MET A 291 46.63 3.28 27.04
N THR A 292 45.96 2.60 27.97
CA THR A 292 45.18 1.36 27.78
C THR A 292 44.05 1.49 26.76
N ALA A 293 43.81 0.40 26.00
CA ALA A 293 42.76 0.17 24.98
C ALA A 293 41.79 1.34 24.70
N SER A 294 42.24 2.26 23.85
CA SER A 294 41.59 3.52 23.48
C SER A 294 40.22 3.33 22.81
N GLU A 295 39.26 4.18 23.17
CA GLU A 295 37.93 4.29 22.55
C GLU A 295 38.03 4.39 21.02
N ARG A 296 37.31 3.52 20.31
CA ARG A 296 37.30 3.50 18.84
C ARG A 296 36.38 4.60 18.31
N GLY A 297 36.87 5.41 17.37
CA GLY A 297 36.06 6.46 16.77
C GLY A 297 34.90 5.92 15.94
N SER A 298 33.72 6.53 16.03
CA SER A 298 32.54 6.09 15.30
C SER A 298 32.57 6.52 13.82
N VAL A 299 31.96 5.70 12.97
CA VAL A 299 31.88 5.93 11.52
C VAL A 299 30.45 6.32 11.15
N LEU A 300 30.30 7.41 10.41
CA LEU A 300 29.04 7.85 9.84
C LEU A 300 29.09 7.72 8.31
N VAL A 301 28.19 6.93 7.73
CA VAL A 301 28.13 6.67 6.29
C VAL A 301 26.87 7.33 5.72
N PHE A 302 27.02 8.21 4.73
CA PHE A 302 25.91 8.84 4.02
C PHE A 302 25.53 8.06 2.76
N LEU A 303 24.31 7.51 2.77
CA LEU A 303 23.69 6.74 1.69
C LEU A 303 22.40 7.44 1.24
N PRO A 304 21.94 7.28 -0.01
CA PRO A 304 20.83 8.07 -0.54
C PRO A 304 19.43 7.60 -0.08
N GLY A 305 19.28 6.36 0.41
CA GLY A 305 17.96 5.83 0.78
C GLY A 305 18.01 4.52 1.57
N ILE A 306 16.83 4.00 1.91
CA ILE A 306 16.67 2.79 2.73
C ILE A 306 17.19 1.52 2.05
N HIS A 307 17.00 1.40 0.73
CA HIS A 307 17.50 0.23 -0.01
C HIS A 307 19.02 0.13 0.08
N GLU A 308 19.70 1.27 -0.09
CA GLU A 308 21.15 1.34 -0.02
C GLU A 308 21.66 1.11 1.40
N ILE A 309 20.93 1.59 2.42
CA ILE A 309 21.20 1.29 3.85
C ILE A 309 21.07 -0.21 4.13
N SER A 310 19.98 -0.85 3.72
CA SER A 310 19.75 -2.27 3.93
C SER A 310 20.80 -3.13 3.23
N TYR A 311 21.17 -2.80 1.99
CA TYR A 311 22.23 -3.48 1.26
C TYR A 311 23.58 -3.40 1.99
N MET A 312 23.97 -2.20 2.43
CA MET A 312 25.23 -1.99 3.18
C MET A 312 25.19 -2.71 4.54
N GLN A 313 24.04 -2.70 5.22
CA GLN A 313 23.87 -3.41 6.49
C GLN A 313 24.03 -4.93 6.32
N GLU A 314 23.43 -5.52 5.28
CA GLU A 314 23.58 -6.94 4.97
C GLU A 314 25.03 -7.28 4.60
N ALA A 315 25.68 -6.43 3.80
CA ALA A 315 27.08 -6.61 3.43
C ALA A 315 28.02 -6.54 4.65
N LEU A 316 27.77 -5.62 5.59
CA LEU A 316 28.51 -5.52 6.85
C LEU A 316 28.19 -6.66 7.81
N ALA A 317 26.95 -7.19 7.81
CA ALA A 317 26.55 -8.31 8.66
C ALA A 317 27.32 -9.59 8.33
N LYS A 318 27.79 -9.77 7.09
CA LYS A 318 28.66 -10.89 6.68
C LYS A 318 30.04 -10.86 7.38
N LEU A 319 30.40 -9.76 8.04
CA LEU A 319 31.67 -9.56 8.74
C LEU A 319 31.56 -9.84 10.26
N VAL A 320 30.77 -10.85 10.66
CA VAL A 320 30.44 -11.20 12.07
C VAL A 320 31.65 -11.28 13.01
N HIS A 321 32.83 -11.64 12.50
CA HIS A 321 34.06 -11.77 13.30
C HIS A 321 34.72 -10.44 13.67
N LYS A 322 34.24 -9.31 13.15
CA LYS A 322 34.75 -7.97 13.47
C LYS A 322 33.81 -7.32 14.47
N ARG A 323 34.36 -6.74 15.54
CA ARG A 323 33.62 -6.09 16.64
C ARG A 323 32.93 -4.80 16.15
N LEU A 324 31.87 -4.91 15.35
CA LEU A 324 31.11 -3.80 14.75
C LEU A 324 29.69 -3.75 15.34
N GLN A 325 29.20 -2.54 15.60
CA GLN A 325 27.80 -2.27 15.93
C GLN A 325 27.21 -1.36 14.86
N VAL A 326 26.29 -1.89 14.04
CA VAL A 326 25.72 -1.20 12.88
C VAL A 326 24.32 -0.67 13.22
N TYR A 327 24.11 0.63 13.08
CA TYR A 327 22.84 1.30 13.36
C TYR A 327 22.29 1.96 12.09
N PRO A 328 21.11 1.56 11.58
CA PRO A 328 20.44 2.26 10.50
C PRO A 328 19.78 3.54 11.01
N LEU A 329 19.98 4.66 10.31
CA LEU A 329 19.39 5.95 10.63
C LEU A 329 18.68 6.51 9.39
N HIS A 330 17.38 6.22 9.29
CA HIS A 330 16.50 6.64 8.20
C HIS A 330 15.16 7.13 8.74
N SER A 331 14.45 7.98 7.98
CA SER A 331 13.13 8.50 8.38
C SER A 331 12.09 7.39 8.60
N THR A 332 12.22 6.21 7.97
CA THR A 332 11.34 5.05 8.16
C THR A 332 11.63 4.24 9.42
N VAL A 333 12.80 4.39 10.05
CA VAL A 333 13.17 3.75 11.32
C VAL A 333 12.39 4.39 12.49
N THR A 334 12.11 3.66 13.58
CA THR A 334 11.36 4.19 14.75
C THR A 334 12.18 5.26 15.49
N LEU A 335 11.52 6.17 16.23
CA LEU A 335 12.23 7.21 16.96
C LEU A 335 13.15 6.63 18.06
N GLU A 336 12.78 5.50 18.66
CA GLU A 336 13.62 4.79 19.64
C GLU A 336 14.87 4.20 19.01
N GLU A 337 14.72 3.47 17.89
CA GLU A 337 15.85 2.94 17.13
C GLU A 337 16.75 4.08 16.61
N GLN A 338 16.17 5.20 16.19
CA GLN A 338 16.93 6.40 15.86
C GLN A 338 17.66 6.94 17.09
N ASN A 339 17.06 6.93 18.28
CA ASN A 339 17.71 7.36 19.53
C ASN A 339 18.88 6.45 19.94
N CYS A 340 18.90 5.17 19.52
CA CYS A 340 20.03 4.28 19.78
C CYS A 340 21.36 4.81 19.21
N VAL A 341 21.33 5.68 18.19
CA VAL A 341 22.55 6.31 17.65
C VAL A 341 23.23 7.26 18.62
N PHE A 342 22.59 7.66 19.72
CA PHE A 342 23.21 8.49 20.77
C PHE A 342 23.85 7.65 21.88
N LEU A 343 23.62 6.34 21.91
CA LEU A 343 24.24 5.45 22.89
C LEU A 343 25.73 5.30 22.59
N PHE A 344 26.53 5.16 23.66
CA PHE A 344 27.95 4.83 23.54
C PHE A 344 28.12 3.39 23.05
N PRO A 345 29.12 3.11 22.17
CA PRO A 345 29.41 1.76 21.75
C PRO A 345 29.83 0.88 22.92
N VAL A 346 29.59 -0.43 22.79
CA VAL A 346 30.14 -1.43 23.73
C VAL A 346 31.67 -1.36 23.67
N PRO A 347 32.38 -1.38 24.82
CA PRO A 347 33.84 -1.31 24.83
C PRO A 347 34.49 -2.33 23.88
N GLY A 348 35.41 -1.85 23.04
CA GLY A 348 36.09 -2.67 22.03
C GLY A 348 35.32 -2.91 20.73
N TYR A 349 34.08 -2.43 20.61
CA TYR A 349 33.33 -2.40 19.36
C TYR A 349 33.43 -1.03 18.69
N ARG A 350 33.38 -1.01 17.35
CA ARG A 350 33.25 0.22 16.56
C ARG A 350 31.79 0.41 16.15
N LYS A 351 31.25 1.59 16.41
CA LYS A 351 29.92 1.98 15.97
C LYS A 351 29.96 2.49 14.54
N VAL A 352 29.06 1.96 13.71
CA VAL A 352 28.87 2.34 12.30
C VAL A 352 27.42 2.78 12.13
N ILE A 353 27.22 4.02 11.73
CA ILE A 353 25.91 4.62 11.54
C ILE A 353 25.68 4.75 10.03
N LEU A 354 24.66 4.05 9.51
CA LEU A 354 24.27 4.11 8.10
C LEU A 354 23.11 5.08 7.97
N SER A 355 23.32 6.24 7.36
CA SER A 355 22.34 7.33 7.38
C SER A 355 22.07 7.97 6.02
N THR A 356 20.88 8.54 5.89
CA THR A 356 20.54 9.51 4.83
C THR A 356 20.95 10.93 5.23
N ASN A 357 20.41 11.94 4.55
CA ASN A 357 20.52 13.35 4.96
C ASN A 357 19.96 13.63 6.37
N ILE A 358 19.28 12.69 7.04
CA ILE A 358 18.83 12.83 8.44
C ILE A 358 19.97 13.09 9.44
N ALA A 359 21.20 12.63 9.18
CA ALA A 359 22.37 12.94 10.00
C ALA A 359 23.11 14.22 9.55
N GLU A 360 22.68 14.82 8.44
CA GLU A 360 23.34 16.00 7.85
C GLU A 360 23.18 17.26 8.70
N SER A 361 22.03 17.40 9.37
CA SER A 361 21.57 18.56 10.15
C SER A 361 20.72 18.12 11.36
N SER A 362 20.64 18.98 12.39
CA SER A 362 19.89 18.78 13.66
C SER A 362 20.27 17.59 14.57
N VAL A 363 20.76 16.47 14.04
CA VAL A 363 21.20 15.29 14.83
C VAL A 363 22.69 15.38 15.11
N THR A 364 23.05 15.40 16.40
CA THR A 364 24.44 15.55 16.85
C THR A 364 24.90 14.30 17.58
N VAL A 365 25.57 13.41 16.85
CA VAL A 365 26.25 12.26 17.45
C VAL A 365 27.66 12.69 17.86
N PRO A 366 28.01 12.66 19.16
CA PRO A 366 29.24 13.28 19.65
C PRO A 366 30.50 12.48 19.27
N ASP A 367 30.43 11.16 19.13
CA ASP A 367 31.58 10.26 18.99
C ASP A 367 32.02 9.99 17.54
N VAL A 368 31.49 10.72 16.55
CA VAL A 368 31.83 10.55 15.13
C VAL A 368 33.22 11.10 14.82
N LYS A 369 34.10 10.24 14.31
CA LYS A 369 35.46 10.59 13.88
C LYS A 369 35.69 10.40 12.38
N TYR A 370 34.97 9.46 11.76
CA TYR A 370 35.08 9.15 10.34
C TYR A 370 33.74 9.39 9.64
N VAL A 371 33.76 10.12 8.53
CA VAL A 371 32.60 10.29 7.64
C VAL A 371 32.94 9.67 6.29
N ILE A 372 32.07 8.79 5.79
CA ILE A 372 32.11 8.27 4.42
C ILE A 372 30.92 8.87 3.67
N ASP A 373 31.17 9.65 2.64
CA ASP A 373 30.16 10.37 1.87
C ASP A 373 30.12 9.88 0.42
N PHE A 374 29.01 9.24 0.04
CA PHE A 374 28.75 8.83 -1.34
C PHE A 374 28.39 10.03 -2.24
N CYS A 375 28.23 11.23 -1.67
CA CYS A 375 27.87 12.46 -2.37
C CYS A 375 26.52 12.39 -3.12
N LEU A 376 25.64 11.47 -2.72
CA LEU A 376 24.30 11.29 -3.30
C LEU A 376 23.20 11.69 -2.31
N ALA A 377 22.05 12.05 -2.87
CA ALA A 377 20.81 12.33 -2.16
C ALA A 377 19.60 12.00 -3.05
N ARG A 378 18.43 11.76 -2.44
CA ARG A 378 17.16 11.64 -3.16
C ARG A 378 16.35 12.91 -2.98
N HIS A 379 15.79 13.43 -4.07
CA HIS A 379 14.95 14.62 -4.09
C HIS A 379 13.59 14.31 -4.71
N MET A 380 12.53 14.89 -4.14
CA MET A 380 11.22 14.87 -4.76
C MET A 380 11.20 15.88 -5.89
N VAL A 381 10.77 15.45 -7.07
CA VAL A 381 10.64 16.28 -8.26
C VAL A 381 9.28 16.03 -8.88
N CYS A 382 8.61 17.09 -9.33
CA CYS A 382 7.38 16.96 -10.09
C CYS A 382 7.68 16.73 -11.58
N ASP A 383 7.06 15.72 -12.19
CA ASP A 383 7.14 15.51 -13.63
C ASP A 383 6.38 16.63 -14.36
N LYS A 384 7.01 17.29 -15.33
CA LYS A 384 6.41 18.47 -15.97
C LYS A 384 5.16 18.14 -16.80
N ASP A 385 5.11 16.92 -17.34
CA ASP A 385 4.06 16.47 -18.27
C ASP A 385 2.84 15.93 -17.53
N THR A 386 3.03 15.12 -16.47
CA THR A 386 1.92 14.49 -15.73
C THR A 386 1.67 15.10 -14.36
N ASN A 387 2.53 16.01 -13.90
CA ASN A 387 2.52 16.56 -12.54
C ASN A 387 2.57 15.50 -11.42
N TYR A 388 3.01 14.28 -11.75
CA TYR A 388 3.19 13.21 -10.78
C TYR A 388 4.54 13.37 -10.09
N GLN A 389 4.57 13.02 -8.81
CA GLN A 389 5.77 13.05 -8.01
C GLN A 389 6.74 11.94 -8.44
N SER A 390 8.03 12.26 -8.46
CA SER A 390 9.12 11.33 -8.75
C SER A 390 10.24 11.53 -7.74
N LEU A 391 10.65 10.45 -7.06
CA LEU A 391 11.80 10.48 -6.17
C LEU A 391 13.07 10.16 -6.97
N ARG A 392 13.81 11.20 -7.36
CA ARG A 392 15.01 11.08 -8.20
C ARG A 392 16.27 11.03 -7.36
N LEU A 393 17.18 10.14 -7.73
CA LEU A 393 18.53 10.11 -7.19
C LEU A 393 19.35 11.20 -7.89
N THR A 394 20.04 12.05 -7.12
CA THR A 394 20.89 13.12 -7.65
C THR A 394 22.16 13.26 -6.82
N TRP A 395 23.13 14.00 -7.35
CA TRP A 395 24.30 14.44 -6.60
C TRP A 395 23.90 15.45 -5.52
N ALA A 396 24.38 15.24 -4.30
CA ALA A 396 24.22 16.19 -3.20
C ALA A 396 25.08 17.43 -3.46
N SER A 397 24.63 18.61 -3.02
CA SER A 397 25.40 19.84 -3.26
C SER A 397 26.68 19.89 -2.43
N LYS A 398 27.65 20.70 -2.85
CA LYS A 398 28.87 20.94 -2.09
C LYS A 398 28.57 21.45 -0.69
N THR A 399 27.54 22.30 -0.58
CA THR A 399 27.04 22.79 0.72
C THR A 399 26.57 21.64 1.61
N ASN A 400 25.83 20.66 1.08
CA ASN A 400 25.39 19.49 1.83
C ASN A 400 26.58 18.62 2.26
N CYS A 401 27.46 18.26 1.32
CA CYS A 401 28.63 17.44 1.62
C CYS A 401 29.59 18.11 2.61
N ASN A 402 29.70 19.44 2.59
CA ASN A 402 30.48 20.18 3.58
C ASN A 402 29.87 20.13 4.99
N GLN A 403 28.55 20.05 5.11
CA GLN A 403 27.87 19.80 6.38
C GLN A 403 28.10 18.36 6.87
N ARG A 404 28.03 17.38 5.96
CA ARG A 404 28.36 15.97 6.23
C ARG A 404 29.78 15.83 6.77
N ARG A 405 30.75 16.48 6.10
CA ARG A 405 32.14 16.59 6.55
C ARG A 405 32.25 17.13 7.98
N GLY A 406 31.52 18.21 8.29
CA GLY A 406 31.51 18.85 9.61
C GLY A 406 31.07 17.95 10.77
N ARG A 407 30.49 16.78 10.49
CA ARG A 407 30.11 15.79 11.52
C ARG A 407 31.33 15.08 12.15
N ALA A 408 32.48 15.04 11.47
CA ALA A 408 33.69 14.37 11.96
C ALA A 408 34.59 15.22 12.88
N GLY A 409 34.45 16.55 12.89
CA GLY A 409 35.38 17.48 13.55
C GLY A 409 34.88 18.08 14.86
N ARG A 410 34.03 17.38 15.60
CA ARG A 410 33.32 17.94 16.77
C ARG A 410 34.06 17.77 18.09
N VAL A 411 34.67 16.60 18.30
CA VAL A 411 35.28 16.23 19.59
C VAL A 411 36.78 15.99 19.45
N SER A 412 37.25 15.65 18.25
CA SER A 412 38.67 15.44 17.96
C SER A 412 38.95 15.69 16.47
N LYS A 413 40.22 15.54 16.05
CA LYS A 413 40.61 15.55 14.64
C LYS A 413 39.81 14.49 13.87
N GLY A 414 39.11 14.93 12.82
CA GLY A 414 38.21 14.10 12.02
C GLY A 414 38.72 13.79 10.62
N TYR A 415 38.09 12.82 9.98
CA TYR A 415 38.40 12.40 8.61
C TYR A 415 37.14 12.26 7.76
N CYS A 416 37.15 12.78 6.55
CA CYS A 416 36.04 12.70 5.60
C CYS A 416 36.50 12.08 4.28
N TYR A 417 35.84 11.01 3.87
CA TYR A 417 36.12 10.24 2.66
C TYR A 417 34.97 10.45 1.68
N ARG A 418 35.22 11.18 0.59
CA ARG A 418 34.26 11.42 -0.48
C ARG A 418 34.49 10.40 -1.59
N LEU A 419 33.47 9.63 -1.94
CA LEU A 419 33.58 8.56 -2.93
C LEU A 419 33.41 9.07 -4.37
N VAL A 420 34.03 10.22 -4.66
CA VAL A 420 34.11 10.87 -5.99
C VAL A 420 35.53 11.37 -6.24
N THR A 421 35.92 11.54 -7.51
CA THR A 421 37.23 12.10 -7.87
C THR A 421 37.29 13.61 -7.59
N LYS A 422 38.51 14.17 -7.47
CA LYS A 422 38.68 15.62 -7.26
C LYS A 422 38.17 16.43 -8.44
N ASP A 423 38.35 15.92 -9.66
CA ASP A 423 37.87 16.58 -10.87
C ASP A 423 36.34 16.56 -10.95
N PHE A 424 35.71 15.43 -10.59
CA PHE A 424 34.25 15.33 -10.50
C PHE A 424 33.69 16.29 -9.43
N TRP A 425 34.33 16.36 -8.26
CA TRP A 425 33.95 17.30 -7.21
C TRP A 425 33.99 18.76 -7.67
N ARG A 426 34.99 19.16 -8.47
CA ARG A 426 35.13 20.55 -8.93
C ARG A 426 34.08 20.92 -9.99
N ASN A 427 33.86 20.03 -10.96
CA ASN A 427 33.16 20.36 -12.20
C ASN A 427 31.69 19.88 -12.23
N GLU A 428 31.36 18.78 -11.54
CA GLU A 428 30.05 18.12 -11.68
C GLU A 428 29.16 18.29 -10.43
N ILE A 429 29.74 18.38 -9.24
CA ILE A 429 28.95 18.55 -8.00
C ILE A 429 28.43 20.00 -7.89
N PRO A 430 27.10 20.20 -7.78
CA PRO A 430 26.51 21.53 -7.70
C PRO A 430 26.88 22.25 -6.39
N ASP A 431 27.08 23.56 -6.41
CA ASP A 431 27.51 24.30 -5.21
C ASP A 431 26.42 24.38 -4.12
N TYR A 432 25.16 24.56 -4.55
CA TYR A 432 24.02 24.78 -3.68
C TYR A 432 22.85 23.85 -4.04
N MET A 433 22.01 23.56 -3.04
CA MET A 433 20.75 22.86 -3.23
C MET A 433 19.70 23.84 -3.82
N ILE A 434 18.87 23.34 -4.72
CA ILE A 434 17.66 24.05 -5.18
C ILE A 434 16.62 24.00 -4.04
N PRO A 435 16.08 25.15 -3.57
CA PRO A 435 15.07 25.19 -2.52
C PRO A 435 13.85 24.31 -2.84
N GLU A 436 13.31 23.61 -1.84
CA GLU A 436 12.16 22.70 -2.04
C GLU A 436 10.91 23.44 -2.51
N MET A 437 10.74 24.72 -2.13
CA MET A 437 9.68 25.61 -2.61
C MET A 437 9.58 25.67 -4.16
N LEU A 438 10.68 25.40 -4.87
CA LEU A 438 10.74 25.43 -6.34
C LEU A 438 10.51 24.06 -6.99
N LEU A 439 10.46 22.98 -6.21
CA LEU A 439 10.43 21.60 -6.70
C LEU A 439 9.21 20.81 -6.20
N ALA A 440 8.68 21.19 -5.03
CA ALA A 440 7.64 20.46 -4.33
C ALA A 440 6.22 20.90 -4.75
N PRO A 441 5.21 20.01 -4.64
CA PRO A 441 3.83 20.37 -4.89
C PRO A 441 3.30 21.37 -3.85
N LEU A 442 2.76 22.49 -4.33
CA LEU A 442 2.41 23.63 -3.47
C LEU A 442 1.01 23.54 -2.83
N ALA A 443 0.28 22.43 -2.99
CA ALA A 443 -1.14 22.32 -2.65
C ALA A 443 -1.44 22.64 -1.16
N ASN A 444 -0.65 22.08 -0.24
CA ASN A 444 -0.79 22.34 1.20
C ASN A 444 -0.45 23.80 1.56
N ILE A 445 0.60 24.35 0.93
CA ILE A 445 0.99 25.76 1.14
C ILE A 445 -0.10 26.69 0.60
N MET A 446 -0.67 26.38 -0.56
CA MET A 446 -1.72 27.17 -1.19
C MET A 446 -2.97 27.29 -0.31
N LEU A 447 -3.39 26.20 0.34
CA LEU A 447 -4.48 26.25 1.32
C LEU A 447 -4.15 27.10 2.55
N LYS A 448 -2.91 27.02 3.07
CA LYS A 448 -2.45 27.88 4.16
C LYS A 448 -2.40 29.36 3.74
N VAL A 449 -1.98 29.68 2.52
CA VAL A 449 -2.02 31.03 1.94
C VAL A 449 -3.45 31.56 1.92
N LYS A 450 -4.41 30.75 1.47
CA LYS A 450 -5.83 31.11 1.45
C LYS A 450 -6.41 31.32 2.84
N LEU A 451 -6.04 30.50 3.83
CA LEU A 451 -6.46 30.70 5.22
C LEU A 451 -5.89 31.99 5.82
N LEU A 452 -4.65 32.34 5.49
CA LEU A 452 -3.98 33.53 5.99
C LEU A 452 -4.72 34.81 5.56
N ASP A 453 -5.31 34.80 4.36
CA ASP A 453 -6.15 35.88 3.81
C ASP A 453 -5.43 37.24 3.73
N MET A 454 -4.22 37.23 3.15
CA MET A 454 -3.36 38.42 3.00
C MET A 454 -3.25 38.91 1.55
N GLY A 455 -4.20 38.55 0.69
CA GLY A 455 -4.22 38.90 -0.74
C GLY A 455 -4.19 37.69 -1.68
N ASP A 456 -4.02 37.98 -2.98
CA ASP A 456 -3.96 36.96 -4.04
C ASP A 456 -2.73 36.06 -3.87
N PRO A 457 -2.85 34.73 -4.04
CA PRO A 457 -1.74 33.80 -3.84
C PRO A 457 -0.49 34.09 -4.68
N ARG A 458 -0.65 34.54 -5.92
CA ARG A 458 0.50 34.87 -6.80
C ARG A 458 1.26 36.04 -6.23
N SER A 459 0.55 37.10 -5.82
CA SER A 459 1.15 38.28 -5.20
C SER A 459 1.88 37.93 -3.90
N ILE A 460 1.32 37.04 -3.07
CA ILE A 460 1.93 36.63 -1.81
C ILE A 460 3.19 35.80 -2.08
N LEU A 461 3.08 34.73 -2.86
CA LEU A 461 4.19 33.81 -3.14
C LEU A 461 5.31 34.47 -3.95
N SER A 462 5.00 35.48 -4.77
CA SER A 462 6.02 36.30 -5.44
C SER A 462 6.97 37.03 -4.47
N THR A 463 6.54 37.24 -3.22
CA THR A 463 7.34 37.87 -2.17
C THR A 463 8.10 36.88 -1.29
N ALA A 464 8.04 35.58 -1.59
CA ALA A 464 8.82 34.55 -0.91
C ALA A 464 10.33 34.71 -1.14
N LEU A 465 11.15 34.06 -0.30
CA LEU A 465 12.61 34.11 -0.41
C LEU A 465 13.11 33.55 -1.76
N SER A 466 12.46 32.48 -2.22
CA SER A 466 12.61 31.90 -3.54
C SER A 466 11.21 31.68 -4.11
N PRO A 467 10.70 32.61 -4.91
CA PRO A 467 9.35 32.52 -5.48
C PRO A 467 9.20 31.30 -6.39
N PRO A 468 8.14 30.49 -6.23
CA PRO A 468 7.83 29.41 -7.15
C PRO A 468 7.44 29.94 -8.53
N ASP A 469 7.51 29.08 -9.54
CA ASP A 469 7.09 29.43 -10.89
C ASP A 469 5.58 29.75 -10.94
N LEU A 470 5.21 30.70 -11.79
CA LEU A 470 3.81 31.11 -11.94
C LEU A 470 2.95 29.97 -12.52
N GLY A 471 3.51 29.15 -13.42
CA GLY A 471 2.85 27.98 -13.96
C GLY A 471 2.53 26.94 -12.89
N ASP A 472 3.47 26.70 -11.97
CA ASP A 472 3.27 25.76 -10.84
C ASP A 472 2.19 26.25 -9.87
N ILE A 473 2.13 27.57 -9.62
CA ILE A 473 1.05 28.17 -8.82
C ILE A 473 -0.31 27.96 -9.50
N VAL A 474 -0.43 28.31 -10.78
CA VAL A 474 -1.69 28.18 -11.54
C VAL A 474 -2.14 26.72 -11.57
N ARG A 475 -1.23 25.79 -11.88
CA ARG A 475 -1.51 24.36 -11.90
C ARG A 475 -1.96 23.84 -10.53
N THR A 476 -1.31 24.26 -9.45
CA THR A 476 -1.72 23.91 -8.08
C THR A 476 -3.14 24.40 -7.76
N VAL A 477 -3.48 25.62 -8.19
CA VAL A 477 -4.85 26.15 -8.03
C VAL A 477 -5.85 25.29 -8.79
N LEU A 478 -5.54 24.87 -10.02
CA LEU A 478 -6.40 23.98 -10.81
C LEU A 478 -6.59 22.63 -10.11
N GLN A 479 -5.53 22.01 -9.59
CA GLN A 479 -5.64 20.75 -8.83
C GLN A 479 -6.52 20.91 -7.58
N LEU A 480 -6.41 22.02 -6.86
CA LEU A 480 -7.27 22.29 -5.70
C LEU A 480 -8.73 22.57 -6.10
N LYS A 481 -8.98 23.12 -7.30
CA LYS A 481 -10.33 23.23 -7.87
C LYS A 481 -10.90 21.86 -8.22
N GLU A 482 -10.10 20.98 -8.82
CA GLU A 482 -10.51 19.61 -9.15
C GLU A 482 -10.83 18.79 -7.89
N MET A 483 -10.00 18.93 -6.86
CA MET A 483 -10.25 18.30 -5.56
C MET A 483 -11.54 18.81 -4.89
N GLY A 484 -11.97 20.03 -5.23
CA GLY A 484 -13.09 20.73 -4.62
C GLY A 484 -12.72 21.57 -3.39
N ALA A 485 -11.42 21.78 -3.15
CA ALA A 485 -10.90 22.62 -2.07
C ALA A 485 -10.99 24.12 -2.38
N LEU A 486 -10.99 24.47 -3.67
CA LEU A 486 -11.24 25.83 -4.18
C LEU A 486 -12.47 25.83 -5.10
N SER A 487 -13.21 26.94 -5.12
CA SER A 487 -14.38 27.11 -6.00
C SER A 487 -13.99 27.10 -7.47
N ALA A 488 -14.76 26.38 -8.29
CA ALA A 488 -14.60 26.35 -9.74
C ALA A 488 -15.22 27.58 -10.45
N LYS A 489 -16.20 28.26 -9.86
CA LYS A 489 -16.83 29.47 -10.47
C LYS A 489 -16.02 30.73 -10.17
N SER A 490 -15.83 31.56 -11.20
CA SER A 490 -15.28 32.92 -11.09
C SER A 490 -16.35 33.88 -10.56
N ASP A 491 -16.01 34.75 -9.60
CA ASP A 491 -16.90 35.75 -8.98
C ASP A 491 -17.34 36.89 -9.93
N GLY A 492 -17.46 36.64 -11.24
CA GLY A 492 -17.76 37.69 -12.23
C GLY A 492 -16.66 38.74 -12.38
N ARG A 493 -15.47 38.53 -11.78
CA ARG A 493 -14.30 39.44 -11.82
C ARG A 493 -13.20 39.01 -12.80
N GLY A 494 -13.51 38.11 -13.75
CA GLY A 494 -12.66 37.89 -14.94
C GLY A 494 -11.34 37.14 -14.74
N HIS A 495 -10.97 36.72 -13.52
CA HIS A 495 -9.77 35.90 -13.30
C HIS A 495 -10.15 34.43 -13.07
N ASN A 496 -10.08 33.60 -14.12
CA ASN A 496 -10.28 32.15 -14.04
C ASN A 496 -9.15 31.40 -13.30
N GLU A 497 -8.04 32.08 -13.05
CA GLU A 497 -6.80 31.51 -12.50
C GLU A 497 -6.74 31.54 -10.96
N ASP A 498 -7.78 32.02 -10.28
CA ASP A 498 -7.90 31.99 -8.81
C ASP A 498 -9.24 31.37 -8.37
N GLY A 499 -9.40 31.03 -7.08
CA GLY A 499 -10.64 30.52 -6.50
C GLY A 499 -10.79 30.81 -5.00
N GLU A 500 -12.03 31.02 -4.54
CA GLU A 500 -12.36 31.12 -3.11
C GLU A 500 -12.21 29.75 -2.42
N ILE A 501 -11.76 29.73 -1.16
CA ILE A 501 -11.65 28.50 -0.37
C ILE A 501 -13.03 27.96 0.02
N THR A 502 -13.31 26.70 -0.33
CA THR A 502 -14.57 26.02 -0.02
C THR A 502 -14.62 25.56 1.44
N PHE A 503 -15.76 25.04 1.90
CA PHE A 503 -15.83 24.38 3.20
C PHE A 503 -14.88 23.17 3.26
N LEU A 504 -14.87 22.34 2.22
CA LEU A 504 -13.92 21.23 2.10
C LEU A 504 -12.48 21.74 2.24
N GLY A 505 -12.09 22.77 1.49
CA GLY A 505 -10.75 23.35 1.57
C GLY A 505 -10.38 23.84 2.98
N ARG A 506 -11.34 24.43 3.71
CA ARG A 506 -11.14 24.82 5.11
C ARG A 506 -10.91 23.62 6.02
N VAL A 507 -11.69 22.55 5.90
CA VAL A 507 -11.48 21.31 6.66
C VAL A 507 -10.11 20.72 6.37
N LEU A 508 -9.77 20.54 5.09
CA LEU A 508 -8.49 19.99 4.65
C LEU A 508 -7.29 20.73 5.24
N ALA A 509 -7.34 22.06 5.26
CA ALA A 509 -6.26 22.89 5.79
C ALA A 509 -6.05 22.76 7.31
N HIS A 510 -7.03 22.25 8.07
CA HIS A 510 -6.94 22.04 9.53
C HIS A 510 -6.50 20.62 9.91
N LEU A 511 -6.62 19.66 8.99
CA LEU A 511 -6.29 18.26 9.25
C LEU A 511 -4.79 17.98 9.00
N PRO A 512 -4.09 17.27 9.89
CA PRO A 512 -2.68 16.92 9.73
C PRO A 512 -2.47 15.66 8.87
N VAL A 513 -3.20 15.53 7.76
CA VAL A 513 -3.17 14.38 6.85
C VAL A 513 -3.06 14.83 5.40
N ASP A 514 -2.76 13.91 4.49
CA ASP A 514 -2.81 14.20 3.06
C ASP A 514 -4.20 14.69 2.62
N LEU A 515 -4.25 15.58 1.63
CA LEU A 515 -5.49 16.23 1.19
C LEU A 515 -6.55 15.22 0.70
N CYS A 516 -6.14 14.13 0.04
CA CYS A 516 -7.06 13.06 -0.38
C CYS A 516 -7.66 12.33 0.83
N LEU A 517 -6.85 12.04 1.86
CA LEU A 517 -7.33 11.43 3.11
C LEU A 517 -8.27 12.37 3.87
N GLY A 518 -8.00 13.67 3.87
CA GLY A 518 -8.91 14.67 4.42
C GLY A 518 -10.25 14.70 3.67
N LYS A 519 -10.24 14.58 2.33
CA LYS A 519 -11.46 14.49 1.51
C LYS A 519 -12.22 13.19 1.80
N MET A 520 -11.52 12.08 1.99
CA MET A 520 -12.10 10.81 2.40
C MET A 520 -12.84 10.91 3.73
N ILE A 521 -12.29 11.61 4.73
CA ILE A 521 -12.96 11.86 6.02
C ILE A 521 -14.29 12.62 5.82
N VAL A 522 -14.28 13.68 4.99
CA VAL A 522 -15.50 14.46 4.71
C VAL A 522 -16.55 13.63 3.97
N LEU A 523 -16.15 12.86 2.95
CA LEU A 523 -17.05 11.93 2.27
C LEU A 523 -17.55 10.82 3.20
N GLY A 524 -16.70 10.34 4.11
CA GLY A 524 -17.07 9.38 5.16
C GLY A 524 -18.16 9.94 6.08
N HIS A 525 -18.10 11.23 6.41
CA HIS A 525 -19.21 11.89 7.10
C HIS A 525 -20.47 11.93 6.24
N VAL A 526 -20.38 12.27 4.95
CA VAL A 526 -21.55 12.35 4.06
C VAL A 526 -22.27 11.00 3.92
N PHE A 527 -21.52 9.91 3.83
CA PHE A 527 -22.07 8.56 3.64
C PHE A 527 -22.20 7.74 4.94
N GLY A 528 -22.04 8.37 6.12
CA GLY A 528 -22.28 7.71 7.41
C GLY A 528 -21.25 6.63 7.79
N CYS A 529 -20.01 6.72 7.30
CA CYS A 529 -18.89 5.82 7.61
C CYS A 529 -17.64 6.60 8.09
N LEU A 530 -17.88 7.64 8.89
CA LEU A 530 -16.84 8.55 9.39
C LEU A 530 -15.79 7.85 10.26
N GLU A 531 -16.22 6.94 11.14
CA GLU A 531 -15.33 6.22 12.05
C GLU A 531 -14.27 5.42 11.28
N GLU A 532 -14.70 4.64 10.29
CA GLU A 532 -13.83 3.83 9.46
C GLU A 532 -12.87 4.71 8.64
N CYS A 533 -13.36 5.83 8.10
CA CYS A 533 -12.52 6.77 7.34
C CYS A 533 -11.46 7.43 8.22
N LEU A 534 -11.77 7.78 9.47
CA LEU A 534 -10.80 8.30 10.43
C LEU A 534 -9.72 7.26 10.76
N ILE A 535 -10.11 5.98 10.93
CA ILE A 535 -9.17 4.88 11.18
C ILE A 535 -8.24 4.68 9.96
N ILE A 536 -8.79 4.67 8.75
CA ILE A 536 -8.00 4.52 7.51
C ILE A 536 -7.06 5.72 7.35
N ALA A 537 -7.55 6.94 7.52
CA ALA A 537 -6.73 8.15 7.41
C ALA A 537 -5.59 8.18 8.44
N ALA A 538 -5.86 7.82 9.69
CA ALA A 538 -4.83 7.72 10.72
C ALA A 538 -3.78 6.64 10.41
N SER A 539 -4.23 5.48 9.91
CA SER A 539 -3.36 4.36 9.55
C SER A 539 -2.44 4.69 8.37
N HIS A 540 -2.97 5.34 7.31
CA HIS A 540 -2.19 5.71 6.12
C HIS A 540 -1.29 6.93 6.33
N SER A 541 -1.63 7.83 7.25
CA SER A 541 -0.79 9.01 7.56
C SER A 541 0.47 8.65 8.37
N LEU A 542 0.48 7.47 8.98
CA LEU A 542 1.58 6.94 9.76
C LEU A 542 2.25 5.77 9.01
N LYS A 543 3.34 5.26 9.57
CA LYS A 543 4.00 4.08 9.01
C LYS A 543 3.15 2.84 9.24
N SER A 544 3.26 1.88 8.33
CA SER A 544 2.65 0.57 8.49
C SER A 544 3.01 -0.03 9.84
N PHE A 545 2.00 -0.50 10.56
CA PHE A 545 2.14 -1.22 11.82
C PHE A 545 2.44 -2.71 11.62
N PHE A 546 2.51 -3.20 10.37
CA PHE A 546 2.93 -4.57 10.08
C PHE A 546 4.46 -4.70 10.11
N ALA A 547 4.97 -5.66 10.87
CA ALA A 547 6.39 -5.96 11.00
C ALA A 547 6.88 -6.87 9.86
N ILE A 548 8.11 -6.65 9.40
CA ILE A 548 8.80 -7.59 8.51
C ILE A 548 9.55 -8.61 9.39
N PRO A 549 9.44 -9.93 9.13
CA PRO A 549 9.97 -10.98 10.02
C PRO A 549 11.49 -10.97 10.29
N SER A 550 12.27 -10.09 9.65
CA SER A 550 13.74 -10.13 9.65
C SER A 550 14.41 -9.43 10.82
N MET A 551 13.68 -8.82 11.76
CA MET A 551 14.27 -8.16 12.93
C MET A 551 13.73 -8.75 14.24
N GLN A 552 14.65 -9.28 15.05
CA GLN A 552 14.37 -9.72 16.42
C GLN A 552 13.84 -8.54 17.25
N GLN A 553 12.52 -8.44 17.40
CA GLN A 553 11.88 -7.49 18.30
C GLN A 553 11.76 -8.13 19.68
N LEU A 554 12.70 -7.78 20.57
CA LEU A 554 12.84 -8.36 21.91
C LEU A 554 11.74 -7.92 22.91
N ASP A 555 10.83 -7.00 22.54
CA ASP A 555 9.94 -6.32 23.50
C ASP A 555 8.46 -6.22 23.07
N GLU A 556 8.03 -7.02 22.08
CA GLU A 556 6.62 -7.08 21.68
C GLU A 556 5.82 -8.09 22.50
N LEU A 557 4.57 -7.74 22.83
CA LEU A 557 3.57 -8.66 23.39
C LEU A 557 3.42 -9.87 22.46
N ASP A 558 3.17 -11.06 23.02
CA ASP A 558 3.05 -12.30 22.26
C ASP A 558 2.02 -12.19 21.13
N TRP A 559 0.89 -11.52 21.37
CA TRP A 559 -0.12 -11.25 20.33
C TRP A 559 0.44 -10.43 19.16
N GLY A 560 1.28 -9.42 19.42
CA GLY A 560 1.93 -8.63 18.36
C GLY A 560 2.88 -9.47 17.52
N LYS A 561 3.70 -10.30 18.18
CA LYS A 561 4.63 -11.23 17.52
C LYS A 561 3.90 -12.27 16.67
N GLU A 562 2.84 -12.87 17.20
CA GLU A 562 2.03 -13.87 16.50
C GLU A 562 1.35 -13.31 15.24
N ASN A 563 1.00 -12.02 15.25
CA ASN A 563 0.27 -11.37 14.15
C ASN A 563 1.16 -10.47 13.28
N PHE A 564 2.48 -10.45 13.51
CA PHE A 564 3.42 -9.55 12.82
C PHE A 564 3.00 -8.08 12.93
N ILE A 565 2.60 -7.63 14.12
CA ILE A 565 2.08 -6.30 14.39
C ILE A 565 2.90 -5.59 15.46
N GLN A 566 3.35 -4.38 15.12
CA GLN A 566 4.03 -3.45 16.02
C GLN A 566 3.00 -2.71 16.90
N ILE A 567 2.80 -3.17 18.13
CA ILE A 567 1.81 -2.61 19.09
C ILE A 567 1.97 -1.11 19.27
N LYS A 568 3.21 -0.62 19.35
CA LYS A 568 3.49 0.80 19.49
C LYS A 568 2.92 1.63 18.34
N ARG A 569 3.03 1.14 17.10
CA ARG A 569 2.49 1.82 15.92
C ARG A 569 0.98 1.89 15.94
N ILE A 570 0.31 0.85 16.45
CA ILE A 570 -1.14 0.88 16.64
C ILE A 570 -1.54 1.96 17.66
N ARG A 571 -0.77 2.15 18.75
CA ARG A 571 -1.03 3.25 19.69
C ARG A 571 -0.90 4.62 19.01
N GLU A 572 0.14 4.82 18.21
CA GLU A 572 0.30 6.06 17.42
C GLU A 572 -0.91 6.29 16.47
N VAL A 573 -1.42 5.23 15.84
CA VAL A 573 -2.66 5.29 15.02
C VAL A 573 -3.87 5.65 15.87
N ALA A 574 -4.01 5.08 17.08
CA ALA A 574 -5.12 5.40 17.97
C ALA A 574 -5.07 6.85 18.48
N GLU A 575 -3.88 7.36 18.81
CA GLU A 575 -3.66 8.76 19.19
C GLU A 575 -4.02 9.73 18.06
N LEU A 576 -3.59 9.43 16.82
CA LEU A 576 -3.95 10.23 15.65
C LEU A 576 -5.45 10.13 15.34
N TYR A 577 -6.06 8.95 15.50
CA TYR A 577 -7.51 8.79 15.36
C TYR A 577 -8.28 9.71 16.32
N GLU A 578 -7.91 9.76 17.60
CA GLU A 578 -8.57 10.65 18.57
C GLU A 578 -8.31 12.13 18.27
N ASP A 579 -7.09 12.51 17.85
CA ASP A 579 -6.82 13.89 17.42
C ASP A 579 -7.68 14.28 16.20
N LEU A 580 -7.75 13.42 15.17
CA LEU A 580 -8.58 13.66 14.00
C LEU A 580 -10.06 13.76 14.37
N LYS A 581 -10.58 12.84 15.20
CA LYS A 581 -11.95 12.85 15.72
C LYS A 581 -12.26 14.17 16.43
N ASN A 582 -11.34 14.66 17.27
CA ASN A 582 -11.48 15.94 17.96
C ASN A 582 -11.49 17.13 16.98
N ARG A 583 -10.60 17.15 15.97
CA ARG A 583 -10.56 18.22 14.97
C ARG A 583 -11.82 18.26 14.11
N VAL A 584 -12.29 17.11 13.63
CA VAL A 584 -13.49 17.05 12.77
C VAL A 584 -14.77 17.41 13.53
N SER A 585 -14.80 17.20 14.85
CA SER A 585 -15.93 17.60 15.70
C SER A 585 -16.22 19.11 15.67
N GLN A 586 -15.18 19.94 15.46
CA GLN A 586 -15.30 21.39 15.30
C GLN A 586 -16.06 21.78 14.03
N PHE A 587 -16.16 20.86 13.07
CA PHE A 587 -16.87 21.03 11.80
C PHE A 587 -18.24 20.34 11.80
N ASN A 588 -18.81 20.05 12.97
CA ASN A 588 -20.08 19.33 13.14
C ASN A 588 -20.05 17.87 12.63
N MET A 589 -18.87 17.28 12.44
CA MET A 589 -18.70 15.88 12.09
C MET A 589 -18.41 15.07 13.35
N ARG A 590 -19.37 14.27 13.81
CA ARG A 590 -19.24 13.48 15.05
C ARG A 590 -19.36 11.99 14.77
N VAL A 591 -18.53 11.20 15.46
CA VAL A 591 -18.63 9.74 15.45
C VAL A 591 -19.75 9.32 16.42
N PRO A 592 -20.74 8.52 16.01
CA PRO A 592 -21.80 8.03 16.90
C PRO A 592 -21.24 7.18 18.04
N GLU A 593 -21.79 7.32 19.26
CA GLU A 593 -21.35 6.55 20.44
C GLU A 593 -21.80 5.06 20.38
N SER A 594 -22.77 4.72 19.53
CA SER A 594 -23.27 3.36 19.34
C SER A 594 -23.37 2.99 17.86
N ALA A 595 -22.33 2.34 17.33
CA ALA A 595 -22.36 1.73 16.00
C ALA A 595 -22.04 0.23 16.12
N GLN A 596 -22.97 -0.55 16.66
CA GLN A 596 -22.97 -1.99 16.38
C GLN A 596 -23.76 -2.22 15.09
N PRO A 597 -23.16 -2.82 14.05
CA PRO A 597 -23.92 -3.25 12.88
C PRO A 597 -24.98 -4.26 13.35
N SER A 598 -26.25 -3.96 13.09
CA SER A 598 -27.39 -4.76 13.56
C SER A 598 -27.56 -6.09 12.79
N ASP A 599 -26.87 -6.27 11.66
CA ASP A 599 -26.94 -7.48 10.81
C ASP A 599 -25.70 -7.64 9.89
N TYR A 600 -25.40 -8.86 9.43
CA TYR A 600 -24.30 -9.20 8.50
C TYR A 600 -24.40 -8.48 7.14
N THR A 601 -25.62 -8.26 6.64
CA THR A 601 -25.86 -7.52 5.38
C THR A 601 -25.39 -6.06 5.44
N SER A 602 -25.45 -5.45 6.64
CA SER A 602 -25.02 -4.08 6.88
C SER A 602 -23.51 -3.89 6.72
N ALA A 603 -22.72 -4.91 7.05
CA ALA A 603 -21.26 -4.85 6.93
C ALA A 603 -20.79 -4.82 5.46
N HIS A 604 -21.41 -5.64 4.59
CA HIS A 604 -21.10 -5.64 3.15
C HIS A 604 -21.54 -4.35 2.48
N ARG A 605 -22.74 -3.87 2.82
CA ARG A 605 -23.23 -2.56 2.37
C ARG A 605 -22.23 -1.46 2.75
N GLN A 606 -21.75 -1.44 3.99
CA GLN A 606 -20.76 -0.48 4.46
C GLN A 606 -19.41 -0.62 3.74
N LYS A 607 -18.95 -1.85 3.48
CA LYS A 607 -17.73 -2.12 2.69
C LYS A 607 -17.82 -1.49 1.29
N PHE A 608 -18.94 -1.69 0.59
CA PHE A 608 -19.15 -1.10 -0.73
C PHE A 608 -19.15 0.44 -0.68
N ILE A 609 -19.88 1.02 0.28
CA ILE A 609 -19.92 2.47 0.48
C ILE A 609 -18.50 3.01 0.74
N LEU A 610 -17.70 2.34 1.57
CA LEU A 610 -16.31 2.72 1.83
C LEU A 610 -15.45 2.68 0.56
N GLN A 611 -15.62 1.68 -0.31
CA GLN A 611 -14.92 1.63 -1.60
C GLN A 611 -15.29 2.83 -2.48
N VAL A 612 -16.57 3.21 -2.54
CA VAL A 612 -17.02 4.41 -3.27
C VAL A 612 -16.46 5.70 -2.66
N VAL A 613 -16.40 5.80 -1.33
CA VAL A 613 -15.80 6.94 -0.61
C VAL A 613 -14.31 7.06 -0.92
N ILE A 614 -13.57 5.93 -0.89
CA ILE A 614 -12.15 5.88 -1.28
C ILE A 614 -11.99 6.32 -2.73
N ALA A 615 -12.85 5.87 -3.65
CA ALA A 615 -12.83 6.29 -5.04
C ALA A 615 -13.06 7.81 -5.17
N GLY A 616 -14.08 8.36 -4.51
CA GLY A 616 -14.37 9.80 -4.57
C GLY A 616 -13.29 10.69 -3.95
N ALA A 617 -12.61 10.20 -2.92
CA ALA A 617 -11.50 10.89 -2.29
C ALA A 617 -10.27 11.02 -3.21
N HIS A 618 -10.03 10.02 -4.05
CA HIS A 618 -8.86 9.91 -4.91
C HIS A 618 -9.16 10.17 -6.39
N TYR A 619 -10.31 10.74 -6.75
CA TYR A 619 -10.52 11.26 -8.10
C TYR A 619 -9.38 12.25 -8.45
N PRO A 620 -8.70 12.16 -9.62
CA PRO A 620 -8.96 11.29 -10.78
C PRO A 620 -8.05 10.05 -10.90
N ASN A 621 -7.46 9.54 -9.81
CA ASN A 621 -6.48 8.42 -9.81
C ASN A 621 -7.11 7.05 -10.10
N TYR A 622 -7.77 6.94 -11.25
CA TYR A 622 -8.57 5.82 -11.69
C TYR A 622 -7.88 5.08 -12.84
N PHE A 623 -7.89 3.76 -12.73
CA PHE A 623 -7.27 2.87 -13.70
C PHE A 623 -8.24 1.75 -14.03
N VAL A 624 -8.29 1.37 -15.29
CA VAL A 624 -9.15 0.27 -15.75
C VAL A 624 -8.32 -0.94 -16.11
N GLN A 625 -8.85 -2.12 -15.85
CA GLN A 625 -8.25 -3.37 -16.23
C GLN A 625 -8.06 -3.43 -17.76
N GLY A 626 -6.85 -3.81 -18.20
CA GLY A 626 -6.56 -4.13 -19.59
C GLY A 626 -7.16 -5.49 -19.99
N GLU A 627 -7.44 -5.64 -21.28
CA GLU A 627 -7.98 -6.88 -21.83
C GLU A 627 -7.01 -8.04 -21.66
N ILE A 628 -7.55 -9.22 -21.31
CA ILE A 628 -6.81 -10.47 -21.26
C ILE A 628 -7.34 -11.32 -22.41
N ASP A 629 -6.45 -11.69 -23.33
CA ASP A 629 -6.78 -12.67 -24.37
C ASP A 629 -6.95 -14.05 -23.71
N GLU A 630 -8.20 -14.46 -23.52
CA GLU A 630 -8.57 -15.73 -22.90
C GLU A 630 -7.97 -16.95 -23.62
N ASP A 631 -7.92 -16.94 -24.95
CA ASP A 631 -7.41 -18.05 -25.75
C ASP A 631 -5.90 -18.19 -25.55
N LEU A 632 -5.16 -17.08 -25.62
CA LEU A 632 -3.72 -17.08 -25.34
C LEU A 632 -3.42 -17.46 -23.89
N ALA A 633 -4.18 -16.92 -22.93
CA ALA A 633 -3.98 -17.21 -21.50
C ALA A 633 -4.28 -18.67 -21.15
N SER A 634 -5.36 -19.24 -21.71
CA SER A 634 -5.73 -20.65 -21.55
C SER A 634 -4.68 -21.58 -22.14
N ARG A 635 -4.21 -21.30 -23.37
CA ARG A 635 -3.12 -22.06 -24.01
C ARG A 635 -1.83 -21.99 -23.20
N ASP A 636 -1.50 -20.83 -22.65
CA ASP A 636 -0.28 -20.67 -21.86
C ASP A 636 -0.33 -21.41 -20.51
N LEU A 637 -1.53 -21.53 -19.91
CA LEU A 637 -1.77 -22.30 -18.68
C LEU A 637 -2.14 -23.76 -18.97
N SER A 638 -2.19 -24.20 -20.23
CA SER A 638 -2.52 -25.57 -20.66
C SER A 638 -3.82 -26.11 -20.05
N GLY A 639 -4.83 -25.25 -19.89
CA GLY A 639 -6.13 -25.59 -19.30
C GLY A 639 -6.10 -25.95 -17.80
N PHE A 640 -5.04 -25.61 -17.06
CA PHE A 640 -5.03 -25.68 -15.59
C PHE A 640 -5.81 -24.52 -14.96
N ASN A 641 -6.33 -24.72 -13.75
CA ASN A 641 -7.14 -23.71 -13.08
C ASN A 641 -6.26 -22.54 -12.58
N PRO A 642 -6.50 -21.29 -13.03
CA PRO A 642 -5.70 -20.12 -12.61
C PRO A 642 -5.87 -19.77 -11.13
N ARG A 643 -6.94 -20.22 -10.48
CA ARG A 643 -7.18 -19.99 -9.04
C ARG A 643 -6.35 -20.91 -8.15
N THR A 644 -5.84 -22.02 -8.67
CA THR A 644 -5.11 -23.05 -7.88
C THR A 644 -3.69 -23.34 -8.39
N THR A 645 -3.32 -22.83 -9.57
CA THR A 645 -2.11 -23.22 -10.27
C THR A 645 -1.21 -22.03 -10.62
N VAL A 646 0.10 -22.20 -10.43
CA VAL A 646 1.14 -21.28 -10.94
C VAL A 646 2.03 -21.96 -11.96
N MET A 647 2.54 -21.20 -12.92
CA MET A 647 3.43 -21.69 -13.97
C MET A 647 4.87 -21.27 -13.73
N VAL A 648 5.80 -22.20 -13.92
CA VAL A 648 7.26 -21.96 -13.93
C VAL A 648 7.82 -22.31 -15.30
N ARG A 649 8.71 -21.47 -15.82
CA ARG A 649 9.35 -21.60 -17.15
C ARG A 649 10.86 -21.79 -17.02
N ASN A 650 11.50 -22.12 -18.15
CA ASN A 650 12.94 -22.39 -18.27
C ASN A 650 13.41 -23.62 -17.49
N LEU A 651 12.62 -24.69 -17.54
CA LEU A 651 13.01 -25.96 -16.94
C LEU A 651 14.05 -26.70 -17.78
N PRO A 652 15.01 -27.38 -17.12
CA PRO A 652 15.98 -28.24 -17.79
C PRO A 652 15.29 -29.45 -18.43
N PRO A 653 15.95 -30.13 -19.40
CA PRO A 653 15.49 -31.42 -19.92
C PRO A 653 15.28 -32.45 -18.80
N TYR A 654 14.35 -33.38 -19.03
CA TYR A 654 13.90 -34.38 -18.05
C TYR A 654 13.41 -33.77 -16.73
N PRO A 655 12.48 -32.79 -16.77
CA PRO A 655 12.13 -31.96 -15.61
C PRO A 655 11.52 -32.77 -14.45
N PHE A 656 10.90 -33.92 -14.76
CA PHE A 656 10.34 -34.84 -13.78
C PHE A 656 11.36 -35.39 -12.77
N LEU A 657 12.68 -35.33 -13.04
CA LEU A 657 13.71 -35.71 -12.06
C LEU A 657 13.85 -34.71 -10.91
N TYR A 658 13.43 -33.46 -11.13
CA TYR A 658 13.65 -32.35 -10.19
C TYR A 658 12.39 -31.97 -9.40
N TYR A 659 11.31 -32.75 -9.50
CA TYR A 659 10.02 -32.44 -8.88
C TYR A 659 10.10 -32.24 -7.36
N LYS A 660 10.98 -32.96 -6.65
CA LYS A 660 11.20 -32.77 -5.20
C LYS A 660 11.89 -31.44 -4.88
N GLN A 661 12.82 -31.00 -5.72
CA GLN A 661 13.46 -29.69 -5.58
C GLN A 661 12.42 -28.58 -5.83
N LEU A 662 11.61 -28.71 -6.88
CA LEU A 662 10.50 -27.79 -7.16
C LEU A 662 9.49 -27.75 -6.01
N GLN A 663 9.06 -28.90 -5.47
CA GLN A 663 8.18 -28.96 -4.31
C GLN A 663 8.77 -28.20 -3.11
N SER A 664 10.09 -28.33 -2.88
CA SER A 664 10.77 -27.62 -1.79
C SER A 664 10.78 -26.11 -1.98
N LEU A 665 10.83 -25.59 -3.23
CA LEU A 665 10.78 -24.15 -3.50
C LEU A 665 9.43 -23.54 -3.09
N PHE A 666 8.34 -24.30 -3.19
CA PHE A 666 6.98 -23.84 -2.82
C PHE A 666 6.56 -24.21 -1.39
N ARG A 667 7.47 -24.74 -0.57
CA ARG A 667 7.16 -25.20 0.80
C ARG A 667 6.59 -24.10 1.70
N LEU A 668 7.00 -22.85 1.49
CA LEU A 668 6.49 -21.69 2.24
C LEU A 668 5.13 -21.20 1.73
N CYS A 669 4.75 -21.56 0.49
CA CYS A 669 3.51 -21.10 -0.13
C CYS A 669 2.32 -21.90 0.41
N GLY A 670 2.46 -23.23 0.49
CA GLY A 670 1.42 -24.13 0.95
C GLY A 670 1.68 -25.58 0.50
N GLN A 671 0.70 -26.46 0.70
CA GLN A 671 0.84 -27.86 0.29
C GLN A 671 0.60 -28.02 -1.21
N VAL A 672 1.62 -28.48 -1.93
CA VAL A 672 1.53 -28.80 -3.36
C VAL A 672 0.72 -30.08 -3.56
N LYS A 673 -0.32 -30.02 -4.38
CA LYS A 673 -1.19 -31.14 -4.78
C LYS A 673 -0.56 -31.96 -5.91
N ALA A 674 -0.15 -31.29 -6.98
CA ALA A 674 0.44 -31.93 -8.15
C ALA A 674 1.43 -31.00 -8.87
N ILE A 675 2.37 -31.59 -9.60
CA ILE A 675 3.22 -30.87 -10.55
C ILE A 675 3.10 -31.55 -11.91
N SER A 676 2.59 -30.81 -12.89
CA SER A 676 2.52 -31.24 -14.28
C SER A 676 3.63 -30.59 -15.10
N PHE A 677 4.36 -31.40 -15.84
CA PHE A 677 5.42 -30.96 -16.74
C PHE A 677 4.95 -31.00 -18.18
N GLU A 678 5.26 -29.96 -18.93
CA GLU A 678 5.00 -29.90 -20.37
C GLU A 678 6.07 -29.04 -21.03
N SER A 679 6.79 -29.59 -22.01
CA SER A 679 7.90 -28.88 -22.64
C SER A 679 8.89 -28.37 -21.58
N SER A 680 9.31 -27.11 -21.64
CA SER A 680 10.15 -26.44 -20.65
C SER A 680 9.34 -25.72 -19.55
N ARG A 681 8.10 -26.16 -19.28
CA ARG A 681 7.16 -25.55 -18.33
C ARG A 681 6.75 -26.55 -17.25
N ALA A 682 6.50 -26.05 -16.04
CA ALA A 682 5.89 -26.80 -14.95
C ALA A 682 4.69 -26.01 -14.42
N TYR A 683 3.60 -26.73 -14.17
CA TYR A 683 2.38 -26.22 -13.58
C TYR A 683 2.28 -26.80 -12.17
N VAL A 684 2.33 -25.93 -11.17
CA VAL A 684 2.32 -26.30 -9.74
C VAL A 684 0.93 -26.00 -9.20
N GLU A 685 0.17 -27.06 -8.89
CA GLU A 685 -1.19 -26.96 -8.35
C GLU A 685 -1.15 -27.13 -6.82
N PHE A 686 -1.84 -26.25 -6.08
CA PHE A 686 -1.95 -26.30 -4.63
C PHE A 686 -3.25 -26.97 -4.16
N TYR A 687 -3.25 -27.51 -2.94
CA TYR A 687 -4.49 -27.95 -2.30
C TYR A 687 -5.37 -26.76 -1.93
N ARG A 688 -6.68 -26.88 -2.14
CA ARG A 688 -7.67 -25.94 -1.63
C ARG A 688 -7.76 -26.09 -0.11
N THR A 689 -7.30 -25.09 0.63
CA THR A 689 -7.30 -25.06 2.09
C THR A 689 -8.49 -24.27 2.66
N SER A 690 -9.12 -23.37 1.90
CA SER A 690 -10.29 -22.60 2.33
C SER A 690 -11.56 -22.98 1.55
N GLN A 691 -12.73 -22.68 2.13
CA GLN A 691 -14.03 -22.79 1.44
C GLN A 691 -14.32 -21.60 0.51
N ASP A 692 -13.48 -20.58 0.48
CA ASP A 692 -13.66 -19.41 -0.38
C ASP A 692 -13.48 -19.76 -1.86
N SER A 693 -14.35 -19.22 -2.72
CA SER A 693 -14.39 -19.49 -4.16
C SER A 693 -13.34 -18.72 -4.99
N GLY A 694 -12.54 -17.85 -4.38
CA GLY A 694 -11.54 -16.99 -5.03
C GLY A 694 -10.18 -17.66 -5.34
N VAL A 695 -9.18 -16.85 -5.70
CA VAL A 695 -7.78 -17.30 -5.87
C VAL A 695 -7.23 -17.81 -4.54
N LEU A 696 -6.57 -18.98 -4.56
CA LEU A 696 -5.94 -19.54 -3.38
C LEU A 696 -4.86 -18.61 -2.80
N PRO A 697 -4.82 -18.40 -1.47
CA PRO A 697 -3.74 -17.65 -0.81
C PRO A 697 -2.35 -18.17 -1.18
N GLU A 698 -2.20 -19.49 -1.37
CA GLU A 698 -0.98 -20.17 -1.78
C GLU A 698 -0.48 -19.68 -3.15
N VAL A 699 -1.39 -19.46 -4.10
CA VAL A 699 -1.08 -18.93 -5.45
C VAL A 699 -0.61 -17.48 -5.35
N SER A 700 -1.36 -16.66 -4.59
CA SER A 700 -1.01 -15.25 -4.36
C SER A 700 0.36 -15.11 -3.70
N LEU A 701 0.64 -15.95 -2.68
CA LEU A 701 1.92 -15.96 -1.96
C LEU A 701 3.07 -16.44 -2.85
N ALA A 702 2.86 -17.47 -3.68
CA ALA A 702 3.86 -17.93 -4.64
C ALA A 702 4.27 -16.81 -5.60
N LEU A 703 3.29 -16.08 -6.16
CA LEU A 703 3.55 -14.94 -7.04
C LEU A 703 4.25 -13.78 -6.30
N LEU A 704 3.91 -13.53 -5.03
CA LEU A 704 4.54 -12.49 -4.20
C LEU A 704 6.01 -12.81 -3.92
N LEU A 705 6.31 -14.06 -3.57
CA LEU A 705 7.69 -14.51 -3.33
C LEU A 705 8.55 -14.43 -4.60
N ALA A 706 7.97 -14.65 -5.78
CA ALA A 706 8.65 -14.47 -7.07
C ALA A 706 9.17 -13.04 -7.28
N GLN A 707 8.56 -12.05 -6.65
CA GLN A 707 8.96 -10.65 -6.76
C GLN A 707 10.10 -10.27 -5.80
N GLN A 708 10.33 -11.06 -4.74
CA GLN A 708 11.48 -10.85 -3.86
C GLN A 708 12.74 -11.34 -4.59
N SER A 709 13.84 -10.56 -4.56
CA SER A 709 15.01 -10.68 -5.44
C SER A 709 15.85 -11.97 -5.31
N ASN A 710 15.29 -13.07 -4.81
CA ASN A 710 15.93 -14.37 -4.72
C ASN A 710 15.61 -15.17 -5.99
N PRO A 711 16.60 -15.43 -6.87
CA PRO A 711 16.39 -16.27 -8.03
C PRO A 711 16.05 -17.70 -7.62
N MET A 712 15.04 -18.30 -8.25
CA MET A 712 14.75 -19.72 -8.09
C MET A 712 15.77 -20.54 -8.89
N GLU A 713 16.53 -21.38 -8.20
CA GLU A 713 17.58 -22.19 -8.80
C GLU A 713 17.30 -23.69 -8.63
N LEU A 714 17.54 -24.48 -9.68
CA LEU A 714 17.60 -25.94 -9.58
C LEU A 714 19.03 -26.43 -9.76
N SER A 715 19.41 -27.41 -8.95
CA SER A 715 20.65 -28.16 -9.17
C SER A 715 20.36 -29.29 -10.16
N VAL A 716 21.02 -29.24 -11.32
CA VAL A 716 20.72 -30.13 -12.46
C VAL A 716 21.82 -31.17 -12.70
N PHE A 717 21.45 -32.27 -13.34
CA PHE A 717 22.39 -33.30 -13.77
C PHE A 717 22.85 -33.02 -15.21
N PRO A 718 24.12 -33.30 -15.57
CA PRO A 718 24.55 -33.23 -16.96
C PRO A 718 23.70 -34.15 -17.84
N ILE A 719 23.31 -33.67 -19.03
CA ILE A 719 22.44 -34.43 -19.96
C ILE A 719 23.11 -35.75 -20.35
N GLU A 720 24.44 -35.75 -20.56
CA GLU A 720 25.17 -36.97 -20.89
C GLU A 720 25.03 -38.04 -19.80
N GLN A 721 25.02 -37.65 -18.51
CA GLN A 721 24.85 -38.61 -17.41
C GLN A 721 23.45 -39.22 -17.40
N ILE A 722 22.41 -38.44 -17.70
CA ILE A 722 21.03 -38.95 -17.77
C ILE A 722 20.89 -39.95 -18.93
N GLU A 723 21.48 -39.63 -20.09
CA GLU A 723 21.48 -40.50 -21.26
C GLU A 723 22.30 -41.78 -21.05
N ILE A 724 23.44 -41.70 -20.37
CA ILE A 724 24.24 -42.88 -19.97
C ILE A 724 23.46 -43.78 -19.00
N CYS A 725 22.78 -43.20 -18.02
CA CYS A 725 21.96 -43.92 -17.03
C CYS A 725 20.76 -44.67 -17.66
N ALA A 726 20.28 -44.21 -18.82
CA ALA A 726 19.20 -44.86 -19.55
C ALA A 726 19.64 -46.11 -20.35
N GLY A 727 20.95 -46.36 -20.46
CA GLY A 727 21.53 -47.48 -21.21
C GLY A 727 21.34 -47.35 -22.72
N SER A 728 21.36 -48.46 -23.47
CA SER A 728 21.17 -48.50 -24.94
C SER A 728 19.77 -48.10 -25.43
N ARG A 729 18.92 -47.52 -24.56
CA ARG A 729 17.53 -47.14 -24.86
C ARG A 729 17.49 -45.66 -25.28
N ASN A 730 16.84 -45.38 -26.40
CA ASN A 730 16.65 -44.00 -26.86
C ASN A 730 15.61 -43.30 -25.97
N ILE A 731 16.05 -42.33 -25.17
CA ILE A 731 15.20 -41.51 -24.30
C ILE A 731 15.03 -40.06 -24.79
N THR A 732 15.40 -39.77 -26.04
CA THR A 732 15.31 -38.39 -26.57
C THR A 732 13.88 -37.86 -26.60
N HIS A 733 12.89 -38.73 -26.79
CA HIS A 733 11.46 -38.38 -26.71
C HIS A 733 11.01 -38.03 -25.28
N MET A 734 11.78 -38.39 -24.25
CA MET A 734 11.51 -38.09 -22.84
C MET A 734 12.10 -36.75 -22.36
N LYS A 735 12.94 -36.08 -23.16
CA LYS A 735 13.58 -34.79 -22.78
C LYS A 735 12.57 -33.74 -22.31
N TYR A 736 11.41 -33.72 -22.94
CA TYR A 736 10.34 -32.74 -22.69
C TYR A 736 8.97 -33.41 -22.65
N ALA A 737 8.93 -34.68 -22.25
CA ALA A 737 7.70 -35.45 -22.18
C ALA A 737 6.74 -34.86 -21.15
N ARG A 738 5.44 -35.02 -21.44
CA ARG A 738 4.38 -34.64 -20.50
C ARG A 738 4.33 -35.64 -19.36
N VAL A 739 4.61 -35.20 -18.15
CA VAL A 739 4.64 -36.04 -16.95
C VAL A 739 3.86 -35.35 -15.85
N ASN A 740 2.95 -36.07 -15.19
CA ASN A 740 2.25 -35.58 -14.02
C ASN A 740 2.78 -36.27 -12.76
N VAL A 741 3.07 -35.46 -11.76
CA VAL A 741 3.47 -35.89 -10.41
C VAL A 741 2.30 -35.63 -9.47
N ASP A 742 1.81 -36.69 -8.86
CA ASP A 742 0.75 -36.63 -7.85
C ASP A 742 1.35 -36.96 -6.48
N PHE A 743 1.31 -35.98 -5.57
CA PHE A 743 1.91 -36.13 -4.24
C PHE A 743 1.05 -36.92 -3.25
N GLN A 744 -0.25 -37.09 -3.52
CA GLN A 744 -1.16 -37.87 -2.69
C GLN A 744 -0.93 -39.36 -2.89
N SER A 745 -0.87 -39.78 -4.16
CA SER A 745 -0.59 -41.16 -4.57
C SER A 745 0.90 -41.48 -4.63
N GLN A 746 1.77 -40.48 -4.42
CA GLN A 746 3.22 -40.56 -4.61
C GLN A 746 3.60 -41.15 -5.97
N SER A 747 2.84 -40.82 -7.01
CA SER A 747 3.00 -41.40 -8.34
C SER A 747 3.52 -40.38 -9.34
N VAL A 748 4.37 -40.85 -10.26
CA VAL A 748 4.87 -40.08 -11.40
C VAL A 748 4.47 -40.83 -12.66
N CYS A 749 3.60 -40.22 -13.47
CA CYS A 749 3.01 -40.92 -14.62
C CYS A 749 3.13 -40.09 -15.91
N PRO A 750 3.47 -40.72 -17.05
CA PRO A 750 3.43 -40.05 -18.34
C PRO A 750 1.99 -39.75 -18.77
N VAL A 751 1.77 -38.59 -19.40
CA VAL A 751 0.48 -38.13 -19.93
C VAL A 751 0.44 -38.39 -21.45
N GLY A 752 -0.71 -38.82 -21.97
CA GLY A 752 -0.86 -39.18 -23.39
C GLY A 752 -0.71 -38.02 -24.38
N VAL A 753 -0.60 -38.36 -25.67
CA VAL A 753 -0.40 -37.42 -26.80
C VAL A 753 -1.68 -36.66 -27.18
N VAL A 754 -2.87 -37.17 -26.83
CA VAL A 754 -4.16 -36.52 -27.12
C VAL A 754 -4.81 -36.08 -25.82
N SER A 755 -4.82 -34.77 -25.61
CA SER A 755 -5.43 -34.07 -24.47
C SER A 755 -6.95 -33.99 -24.63
N GLY A 756 -7.67 -35.08 -24.43
CA GLY A 756 -9.06 -34.98 -23.99
C GLY A 756 -9.08 -34.98 -22.48
N ASN A 757 -9.37 -33.85 -21.83
CA ASN A 757 -9.55 -33.77 -20.36
C ASN A 757 -10.80 -34.54 -19.87
N ILE A 758 -11.56 -35.15 -20.79
CA ILE A 758 -12.81 -35.83 -20.53
C ILE A 758 -12.53 -37.33 -20.49
N ASP A 759 -12.67 -37.91 -19.30
CA ASP A 759 -12.58 -39.36 -19.08
C ASP A 759 -13.95 -40.00 -19.34
N PRO A 760 -14.12 -40.77 -20.43
CA PRO A 760 -15.41 -41.36 -20.80
C PRO A 760 -15.97 -42.28 -19.73
N ASP A 761 -15.10 -42.94 -18.96
CA ASP A 761 -15.49 -43.87 -17.90
C ASP A 761 -16.07 -43.15 -16.67
N LYS A 762 -15.89 -41.82 -16.59
CA LYS A 762 -16.43 -40.96 -15.51
C LYS A 762 -17.63 -40.12 -15.95
N LEU A 763 -18.08 -40.25 -17.20
CA LEU A 763 -19.23 -39.51 -17.71
C LEU A 763 -20.56 -40.13 -17.27
N PRO A 764 -21.59 -39.31 -17.03
CA PRO A 764 -22.94 -39.82 -16.90
C PRO A 764 -23.41 -40.42 -18.23
N PRO A 765 -24.23 -41.49 -18.20
CA PRO A 765 -24.67 -42.20 -19.39
C PRO A 765 -25.53 -41.35 -20.33
N ASN A 766 -26.18 -40.31 -19.83
CA ASN A 766 -26.95 -39.33 -20.59
C ASN A 766 -26.56 -37.91 -20.09
N PRO A 767 -26.45 -36.90 -20.96
CA PRO A 767 -26.26 -35.50 -20.53
C PRO A 767 -27.38 -34.99 -19.61
N LEU A 768 -28.59 -35.55 -19.69
CA LEU A 768 -29.72 -35.30 -18.78
C LEU A 768 -29.85 -36.42 -17.75
N PHE A 769 -29.76 -36.09 -16.47
CA PHE A 769 -29.89 -37.06 -15.37
C PHE A 769 -30.44 -36.38 -14.11
N VAL A 770 -30.74 -37.19 -13.08
CA VAL A 770 -31.31 -36.72 -11.82
C VAL A 770 -30.26 -36.76 -10.71
N VAL A 771 -30.15 -35.68 -9.94
CA VAL A 771 -29.19 -35.53 -8.84
C VAL A 771 -29.91 -35.18 -7.54
N ASN A 772 -29.43 -35.75 -6.43
CA ASN A 772 -29.77 -35.32 -5.08
C ASN A 772 -28.67 -34.38 -4.57
N ILE A 773 -29.06 -33.14 -4.26
CA ILE A 773 -28.15 -32.13 -3.73
C ILE A 773 -28.03 -32.31 -2.21
N THR A 774 -26.80 -32.42 -1.73
CA THR A 774 -26.49 -32.76 -0.34
C THR A 774 -25.90 -31.58 0.43
N GLU A 775 -24.99 -30.83 -0.21
CA GLU A 775 -24.35 -29.65 0.37
C GLU A 775 -24.32 -28.52 -0.65
N VAL A 776 -24.77 -27.34 -0.24
CA VAL A 776 -24.68 -26.11 -1.04
C VAL A 776 -23.47 -25.33 -0.55
N VAL A 777 -22.47 -25.14 -1.41
CA VAL A 777 -21.25 -24.38 -1.10
C VAL A 777 -21.57 -22.88 -1.20
N GLU A 778 -22.13 -22.47 -2.33
CA GLU A 778 -22.64 -21.12 -2.58
C GLU A 778 -23.79 -21.17 -3.60
N VAL A 779 -24.40 -20.03 -3.93
CA VAL A 779 -25.48 -20.00 -4.93
C VAL A 779 -24.96 -20.52 -6.25
N GLY A 780 -25.58 -21.59 -6.74
CA GLY A 780 -25.18 -22.25 -7.97
C GLY A 780 -23.98 -23.20 -7.84
N HIS A 781 -23.28 -23.31 -6.71
CA HIS A 781 -22.18 -24.28 -6.53
C HIS A 781 -22.51 -25.24 -5.38
N PHE A 782 -22.57 -26.53 -5.69
CA PHE A 782 -23.06 -27.53 -4.75
C PHE A 782 -22.45 -28.91 -5.00
N TRP A 783 -22.52 -29.75 -3.99
CA TRP A 783 -22.23 -31.17 -4.07
C TRP A 783 -23.52 -31.98 -4.15
N GLY A 784 -23.46 -33.07 -4.90
CA GLY A 784 -24.56 -34.01 -5.01
C GLY A 784 -24.12 -35.36 -5.56
N PHE A 785 -25.06 -36.29 -5.65
CA PHE A 785 -24.84 -37.59 -6.26
C PHE A 785 -26.03 -37.99 -7.15
N GLN A 786 -25.78 -38.86 -8.12
CA GLN A 786 -26.82 -39.30 -9.06
C GLN A 786 -27.88 -40.15 -8.34
N SER A 787 -29.15 -39.85 -8.60
CA SER A 787 -30.30 -40.49 -7.94
C SER A 787 -30.76 -41.78 -8.62
N ASP A 788 -30.00 -42.32 -9.56
CA ASP A 788 -30.35 -43.55 -10.27
C ASP A 788 -30.19 -44.79 -9.37
N GLU A 789 -30.92 -45.86 -9.72
CA GLU A 789 -30.96 -47.08 -8.92
C GLU A 789 -29.59 -47.77 -8.82
N ALA A 790 -28.73 -47.64 -9.84
CA ALA A 790 -27.41 -48.26 -9.83
C ALA A 790 -26.45 -47.52 -8.88
N SER A 791 -26.46 -46.19 -8.87
CA SER A 791 -25.67 -45.36 -7.95
C SER A 791 -26.11 -45.57 -6.49
N LEU A 792 -27.41 -45.60 -6.21
CA LEU A 792 -27.94 -45.90 -4.87
C LEU A 792 -27.57 -47.31 -4.40
N LYS A 793 -27.59 -48.31 -5.28
CA LYS A 793 -27.13 -49.67 -4.95
C LYS A 793 -25.64 -49.71 -4.62
N LYS A 794 -24.79 -49.01 -5.39
CA LYS A 794 -23.34 -48.89 -5.11
C LYS A 794 -23.09 -48.28 -3.73
N GLN A 795 -23.78 -47.19 -3.40
CA GLN A 795 -23.66 -46.51 -2.13
C GLN A 795 -24.12 -47.38 -0.95
N ARG A 796 -25.28 -48.04 -1.06
CA ARG A 796 -25.76 -48.98 -0.02
C ARG A 796 -24.80 -50.15 0.18
N HIS A 797 -24.27 -50.70 -0.90
CA HIS A 797 -23.29 -51.79 -0.85
C HIS A 797 -22.01 -51.36 -0.12
N LEU A 798 -21.44 -50.20 -0.49
CA LEU A 798 -20.23 -49.66 0.10
C LEU A 798 -20.43 -49.31 1.59
N THR A 799 -21.55 -48.70 1.96
CA THR A 799 -21.90 -48.45 3.37
C THR A 799 -22.01 -49.74 4.18
N THR A 800 -22.65 -50.78 3.62
CA THR A 800 -22.77 -52.09 4.28
C THR A 800 -21.40 -52.75 4.44
N GLU A 801 -20.56 -52.70 3.40
CA GLU A 801 -19.23 -53.27 3.42
C GLU A 801 -18.29 -52.60 4.43
N ILE A 802 -18.34 -51.27 4.54
CA ILE A 802 -17.55 -50.52 5.53
C ILE A 802 -17.97 -50.90 6.95
N ASN A 803 -19.27 -50.89 7.22
CA ASN A 803 -19.80 -51.04 8.58
C ASN A 803 -19.88 -52.49 9.08
N THR A 804 -19.62 -53.47 8.20
CA THR A 804 -19.49 -54.89 8.58
C THR A 804 -18.04 -55.28 8.92
N ARG A 805 -17.05 -54.42 8.61
CA ARG A 805 -15.63 -54.67 8.89
C ARG A 805 -15.22 -54.21 10.29
N THR A 806 -14.19 -54.84 10.86
CA THR A 806 -13.55 -54.38 12.10
C THR A 806 -12.66 -53.17 11.81
N LEU A 807 -13.11 -51.98 12.22
CA LEU A 807 -12.42 -50.72 11.92
C LEU A 807 -11.36 -50.37 12.97
N GLN A 808 -10.13 -50.09 12.52
CA GLN A 808 -9.01 -49.68 13.39
C GLN A 808 -8.91 -48.16 13.53
N PRO A 809 -8.53 -47.61 14.70
CA PRO A 809 -8.23 -46.19 14.86
C PRO A 809 -7.09 -45.74 13.96
N VAL A 810 -7.12 -44.47 13.52
CA VAL A 810 -6.03 -43.89 12.72
C VAL A 810 -4.74 -43.86 13.54
N THR A 811 -3.69 -44.53 13.05
CA THR A 811 -2.39 -44.63 13.73
C THR A 811 -1.42 -43.49 13.39
N VAL A 812 -1.63 -42.85 12.23
CA VAL A 812 -0.83 -41.70 11.77
C VAL A 812 -1.30 -40.39 12.39
N SER A 813 -0.39 -39.41 12.49
CA SER A 813 -0.78 -38.04 12.85
C SER A 813 -1.81 -37.50 11.86
N LEU A 814 -2.84 -36.83 12.35
CA LEU A 814 -3.85 -36.22 11.49
C LEU A 814 -3.25 -35.04 10.74
N TYR A 815 -3.51 -34.96 9.43
CA TYR A 815 -3.16 -33.82 8.59
C TYR A 815 -4.28 -33.55 7.58
N PRO A 816 -4.44 -32.31 7.08
CA PRO A 816 -5.40 -31.98 6.02
C PRO A 816 -5.24 -32.89 4.80
N ASN A 817 -6.36 -33.27 4.18
CA ASN A 817 -6.47 -34.21 3.07
C ASN A 817 -6.23 -35.70 3.40
N LEU A 818 -5.98 -36.07 4.66
CA LEU A 818 -5.93 -37.48 5.06
C LEU A 818 -7.28 -38.16 4.78
N LEU A 819 -7.24 -39.26 4.03
CA LEU A 819 -8.41 -40.11 3.76
C LEU A 819 -8.62 -41.07 4.94
N CYS A 820 -9.83 -41.09 5.47
CA CYS A 820 -10.20 -41.87 6.65
C CYS A 820 -11.65 -42.31 6.58
N LEU A 821 -12.07 -43.08 7.57
CA LEU A 821 -13.47 -43.37 7.83
C LEU A 821 -13.94 -42.52 9.02
N ALA A 822 -15.05 -41.81 8.85
CA ALA A 822 -15.62 -40.93 9.86
C ALA A 822 -17.09 -41.29 10.15
N PRO A 823 -17.57 -41.11 11.40
CA PRO A 823 -18.96 -41.37 11.74
C PRO A 823 -19.89 -40.25 11.26
N TYR A 824 -21.09 -40.61 10.80
CA TYR A 824 -22.17 -39.68 10.48
C TYR A 824 -23.53 -40.26 10.88
N SER A 825 -24.42 -39.41 11.41
CA SER A 825 -25.78 -39.80 11.81
C SER A 825 -26.79 -39.00 11.00
N GLU A 826 -27.53 -39.67 10.12
CA GLU A 826 -28.55 -38.98 9.31
C GLU A 826 -29.83 -38.75 10.12
N ILE A 827 -30.40 -39.76 10.78
CA ILE A 827 -31.71 -39.65 11.49
C ILE A 827 -31.87 -40.64 12.69
N SER A 828 -31.08 -41.71 12.79
CA SER A 828 -31.15 -42.72 13.87
C SER A 828 -29.99 -42.63 14.87
N ASP A 829 -30.21 -42.99 16.14
CA ASP A 829 -29.22 -43.02 17.23
C ASP A 829 -27.95 -43.87 16.98
N GLN A 830 -27.87 -44.58 15.85
CA GLN A 830 -26.67 -45.31 15.42
C GLN A 830 -25.88 -44.51 14.38
N SER A 831 -24.68 -44.06 14.77
CA SER A 831 -23.71 -43.46 13.85
C SER A 831 -23.02 -44.55 13.03
N LEU A 832 -23.15 -44.47 11.71
CA LEU A 832 -22.44 -45.34 10.76
C LEU A 832 -21.16 -44.65 10.27
N TYR A 833 -20.18 -45.45 9.85
CA TYR A 833 -18.91 -45.00 9.30
C TYR A 833 -18.98 -44.87 7.77
N TYR A 834 -18.39 -43.79 7.26
CA TYR A 834 -18.36 -43.46 5.84
C TYR A 834 -16.96 -42.99 5.41
N ARG A 835 -16.65 -43.11 4.12
CA ARG A 835 -15.38 -42.60 3.57
C ARG A 835 -15.38 -41.08 3.63
N ALA A 836 -14.33 -40.54 4.23
CA ALA A 836 -14.19 -39.12 4.47
C ALA A 836 -12.75 -38.65 4.24
N ARG A 837 -12.60 -37.34 4.09
CA ARG A 837 -11.33 -36.64 4.00
C ARG A 837 -11.27 -35.58 5.10
N VAL A 838 -10.14 -35.49 5.79
CA VAL A 838 -9.90 -34.41 6.76
C VAL A 838 -9.77 -33.06 6.03
N LEU A 839 -10.57 -32.07 6.42
CA LEU A 839 -10.45 -30.68 5.96
C LEU A 839 -9.58 -29.88 6.92
N HIS A 840 -10.04 -29.73 8.18
CA HIS A 840 -9.39 -28.91 9.19
C HIS A 840 -9.34 -29.61 10.54
N ILE A 841 -8.24 -29.42 11.27
CA ILE A 841 -8.05 -29.95 12.62
C ILE A 841 -8.15 -28.78 13.60
N ARG A 842 -9.09 -28.86 14.55
CA ARG A 842 -9.34 -27.83 15.56
C ARG A 842 -9.30 -28.47 16.95
N GLY A 843 -8.12 -28.46 17.57
CA GLY A 843 -7.89 -29.07 18.89
C GLY A 843 -8.21 -30.57 18.87
N ASN A 844 -9.24 -30.98 19.62
CA ASN A 844 -9.69 -32.37 19.73
C ASN A 844 -10.79 -32.75 18.71
N THR A 845 -11.17 -31.83 17.84
CA THR A 845 -12.17 -32.05 16.79
C THR A 845 -11.55 -31.89 15.41
N VAL A 846 -12.17 -32.53 14.44
CA VAL A 846 -11.74 -32.52 13.04
C VAL A 846 -12.96 -32.35 12.15
N GLU A 847 -12.89 -31.40 11.24
CA GLU A 847 -13.87 -31.20 10.19
C GLU A 847 -13.52 -32.16 9.04
N VAL A 848 -14.50 -32.96 8.61
CA VAL A 848 -14.35 -33.97 7.57
C VAL A 848 -15.35 -33.74 6.45
N PHE A 849 -14.94 -34.08 5.24
CA PHE A 849 -15.76 -34.07 4.03
C PHE A 849 -16.07 -35.51 3.61
N PHE A 850 -17.34 -35.89 3.52
CA PHE A 850 -17.75 -37.24 3.14
C PHE A 850 -17.68 -37.43 1.62
N LEU A 851 -16.86 -38.37 1.17
CA LEU A 851 -16.49 -38.53 -0.25
C LEU A 851 -17.62 -39.09 -1.12
N ASP A 852 -18.58 -39.76 -0.49
CA ASP A 852 -19.69 -40.42 -1.19
C ASP A 852 -20.99 -39.63 -1.16
N PHE A 853 -21.09 -38.67 -0.23
CA PHE A 853 -22.28 -37.87 -0.01
C PHE A 853 -22.03 -36.40 -0.34
N GLY A 854 -20.79 -35.93 -0.25
CA GLY A 854 -20.41 -34.56 -0.60
C GLY A 854 -20.75 -33.52 0.46
N ASN A 855 -21.17 -33.95 1.65
CA ASN A 855 -21.42 -33.08 2.80
C ASN A 855 -20.24 -33.04 3.77
N SER A 856 -20.20 -32.02 4.62
CA SER A 856 -19.18 -31.85 5.67
C SER A 856 -19.76 -32.02 7.07
N ALA A 857 -18.95 -32.51 8.02
CA ALA A 857 -19.32 -32.56 9.45
C ALA A 857 -18.10 -32.41 10.37
N VAL A 858 -18.34 -31.97 11.61
CA VAL A 858 -17.32 -31.92 12.66
C VAL A 858 -17.43 -33.16 13.54
N VAL A 859 -16.35 -33.93 13.65
CA VAL A 859 -16.27 -35.16 14.44
C VAL A 859 -15.10 -35.11 15.43
N ALA A 860 -15.11 -35.99 16.45
CA ALA A 860 -13.99 -36.08 17.39
C ALA A 860 -12.78 -36.78 16.73
N CYS A 861 -11.55 -36.30 16.97
CA CYS A 861 -10.34 -36.91 16.38
C CYS A 861 -10.22 -38.42 16.67
N LYS A 862 -10.62 -38.85 17.88
CA LYS A 862 -10.61 -40.26 18.33
C LYS A 862 -11.64 -41.14 17.60
N SER A 863 -12.62 -40.52 16.95
CA SER A 863 -13.69 -41.24 16.26
C SER A 863 -13.27 -41.69 14.86
N LEU A 864 -12.20 -41.13 14.28
CA LEU A 864 -11.70 -41.51 12.96
C LEU A 864 -11.15 -42.94 12.93
N ARG A 865 -11.30 -43.60 11.79
CA ARG A 865 -10.78 -44.94 11.52
C ARG A 865 -9.95 -44.96 10.23
N GLU A 866 -9.04 -45.91 10.11
CA GLU A 866 -8.22 -46.08 8.90
C GLU A 866 -9.08 -46.51 7.71
N LEU A 867 -8.75 -46.00 6.52
CA LEU A 867 -9.40 -46.39 5.27
C LEU A 867 -8.58 -47.51 4.58
N PRO A 868 -9.13 -48.73 4.45
CA PRO A 868 -8.48 -49.83 3.73
C PRO A 868 -8.18 -49.52 2.25
N SER A 869 -7.09 -50.08 1.72
CA SER A 869 -6.60 -49.79 0.36
C SER A 869 -7.49 -50.33 -0.77
N ASP A 870 -8.21 -51.41 -0.52
CA ASP A 870 -9.23 -51.94 -1.43
C ASP A 870 -10.43 -50.99 -1.53
N LEU A 871 -10.89 -50.43 -0.41
CA LEU A 871 -11.96 -49.42 -0.38
C LEU A 871 -11.54 -48.08 -0.98
N LEU A 872 -10.25 -47.76 -0.94
CA LEU A 872 -9.67 -46.60 -1.62
C LEU A 872 -9.70 -46.74 -3.15
N SER A 873 -9.68 -47.97 -3.67
CA SER A 873 -9.68 -48.23 -5.12
C SER A 873 -11.03 -47.94 -5.79
N HIS A 874 -12.12 -47.89 -5.02
CA HIS A 874 -13.44 -47.54 -5.52
C HIS A 874 -13.59 -46.03 -5.78
N PRO A 875 -14.19 -45.61 -6.90
CA PRO A 875 -14.41 -44.19 -7.18
C PRO A 875 -15.32 -43.55 -6.13
N PHE A 876 -15.08 -42.27 -5.85
CA PHE A 876 -15.94 -41.46 -4.98
C PHE A 876 -17.26 -41.17 -5.69
N GLN A 877 -18.36 -41.22 -4.94
CA GLN A 877 -19.70 -41.06 -5.52
C GLN A 877 -20.18 -39.61 -5.57
N ALA A 878 -19.71 -38.74 -4.67
CA ALA A 878 -20.08 -37.34 -4.68
C ALA A 878 -19.44 -36.60 -5.87
N GLN A 879 -20.24 -35.80 -6.55
CA GLN A 879 -19.84 -34.98 -7.69
C GLN A 879 -20.03 -33.50 -7.34
N GLU A 880 -19.09 -32.67 -7.79
CA GLU A 880 -19.13 -31.22 -7.63
C GLU A 880 -19.81 -30.60 -8.85
N PHE A 881 -20.82 -29.76 -8.62
CA PHE A 881 -21.64 -29.16 -9.66
C PHE A 881 -21.62 -27.63 -9.57
N GLN A 882 -21.64 -26.97 -10.73
CA GLN A 882 -21.80 -25.52 -10.81
C GLN A 882 -22.85 -25.14 -11.86
N VAL A 883 -23.80 -24.29 -11.50
CA VAL A 883 -24.86 -23.80 -12.37
C VAL A 883 -24.27 -22.83 -13.39
N ILE A 884 -24.61 -23.03 -14.66
CA ILE A 884 -24.16 -22.19 -15.77
C ILE A 884 -25.03 -20.96 -15.97
N GLY A 885 -24.47 -19.96 -16.66
CA GLY A 885 -25.23 -18.86 -17.24
C GLY A 885 -25.70 -17.80 -16.25
N ILE A 886 -25.20 -17.81 -15.00
CA ILE A 886 -25.54 -16.83 -13.97
C ILE A 886 -24.31 -16.29 -13.25
N CYS A 887 -24.34 -15.00 -12.93
CA CYS A 887 -23.45 -14.35 -11.99
C CYS A 887 -24.27 -13.58 -10.93
N PRO A 888 -23.67 -13.18 -9.80
CA PRO A 888 -24.38 -12.38 -8.82
C PRO A 888 -24.83 -11.03 -9.39
N SER A 889 -26.04 -10.59 -9.02
CA SER A 889 -26.51 -9.24 -9.36
C SER A 889 -25.75 -8.16 -8.57
N ALA A 890 -25.81 -6.91 -9.04
CA ALA A 890 -25.21 -5.77 -8.32
C ALA A 890 -25.72 -5.69 -6.86
N GLN A 891 -26.99 -5.99 -6.63
CA GLN A 891 -27.57 -6.05 -5.28
C GLN A 891 -26.95 -7.18 -4.45
N SER A 892 -26.75 -8.36 -5.03
CA SER A 892 -26.08 -9.48 -4.36
C SER A 892 -24.61 -9.17 -4.02
N ILE A 893 -23.91 -8.46 -4.89
CA ILE A 893 -22.51 -8.03 -4.68
C ILE A 893 -22.42 -6.96 -3.59
N ILE A 894 -23.38 -6.03 -3.52
CA ILE A 894 -23.37 -4.94 -2.54
C ILE A 894 -23.79 -5.42 -1.14
N LEU A 895 -24.75 -6.35 -1.07
CA LEU A 895 -25.26 -6.91 0.19
C LEU A 895 -24.51 -8.17 0.65
N GLY A 896 -23.55 -8.65 -0.13
CA GLY A 896 -22.73 -9.82 0.11
C GLY A 896 -21.28 -9.60 -0.31
N ASN A 897 -20.46 -10.65 -0.32
CA ASN A 897 -19.12 -10.58 -0.93
C ASN A 897 -19.16 -11.02 -2.42
N GLN A 898 -20.04 -11.97 -2.72
CA GLN A 898 -20.40 -12.40 -4.07
C GLN A 898 -21.93 -12.53 -4.14
N TRP A 899 -22.49 -13.45 -3.35
CA TRP A 899 -23.93 -13.67 -3.22
C TRP A 899 -24.49 -13.14 -1.91
N SER A 900 -25.66 -12.51 -1.94
CA SER A 900 -26.39 -12.11 -0.73
C SER A 900 -26.91 -13.31 0.05
N SER A 901 -27.15 -13.14 1.36
CA SER A 901 -27.80 -14.18 2.19
C SER A 901 -29.18 -14.55 1.62
N ARG A 902 -29.94 -13.55 1.18
CA ARG A 902 -31.25 -13.74 0.56
C ARG A 902 -31.17 -14.63 -0.69
N ALA A 903 -30.21 -14.39 -1.58
CA ALA A 903 -29.99 -15.23 -2.77
C ALA A 903 -29.63 -16.69 -2.38
N ARG A 904 -28.79 -16.85 -1.36
CA ARG A 904 -28.39 -18.16 -0.83
C ARG A 904 -29.54 -18.94 -0.22
N ASP A 905 -30.30 -18.30 0.66
CA ASP A 905 -31.45 -18.91 1.33
C ASP A 905 -32.53 -19.28 0.30
N ARG A 906 -32.71 -18.43 -0.70
CA ARG A 906 -33.62 -18.71 -1.81
C ARG A 906 -33.16 -19.91 -2.64
N PHE A 907 -31.89 -19.96 -3.04
CA PHE A 907 -31.33 -21.10 -3.75
C PHE A 907 -31.46 -22.39 -2.92
N ILE A 908 -31.11 -22.36 -1.63
CA ILE A 908 -31.26 -23.50 -0.71
C ILE A 908 -32.72 -23.97 -0.65
N THR A 909 -33.67 -23.04 -0.57
CA THR A 909 -35.12 -23.36 -0.57
C THR A 909 -35.56 -24.06 -1.85
N LEU A 910 -34.98 -23.69 -2.98
CA LEU A 910 -35.29 -24.29 -4.29
C LEU A 910 -34.68 -25.69 -4.45
N VAL A 911 -33.57 -26.00 -3.77
CA VAL A 911 -32.80 -27.24 -4.01
C VAL A 911 -32.84 -28.27 -2.90
N LYS A 912 -33.03 -27.85 -1.64
CA LYS A 912 -32.89 -28.73 -0.48
C LYS A 912 -34.05 -29.72 -0.40
N GLY A 913 -33.74 -31.01 -0.29
CA GLY A 913 -34.72 -32.08 -0.12
C GLY A 913 -35.46 -32.49 -1.40
N CYS A 914 -35.06 -31.98 -2.56
CA CYS A 914 -35.64 -32.32 -3.86
C CYS A 914 -34.65 -33.09 -4.74
N SER A 915 -35.14 -34.10 -5.48
CA SER A 915 -34.38 -34.70 -6.59
C SER A 915 -34.58 -33.84 -7.83
N LEU A 916 -33.50 -33.28 -8.37
CA LEU A 916 -33.57 -32.30 -9.46
C LEU A 916 -33.01 -32.86 -10.76
N ILE A 917 -33.59 -32.41 -11.88
CA ILE A 917 -33.08 -32.74 -13.22
C ILE A 917 -31.92 -31.78 -13.53
N VAL A 918 -30.78 -32.34 -13.90
CA VAL A 918 -29.60 -31.60 -14.35
C VAL A 918 -29.33 -31.90 -15.82
N SER A 919 -28.95 -30.87 -16.57
CA SER A 919 -28.43 -30.99 -17.94
C SER A 919 -26.96 -30.59 -17.96
N LEU A 920 -26.08 -31.52 -18.32
CA LEU A 920 -24.65 -31.32 -18.39
C LEU A 920 -24.24 -30.46 -19.60
N PHE A 921 -23.47 -29.42 -19.35
CA PHE A 921 -22.91 -28.52 -20.36
C PHE A 921 -21.41 -28.78 -20.56
N SER A 922 -20.62 -28.78 -19.50
CA SER A 922 -19.18 -29.06 -19.59
C SER A 922 -18.62 -29.64 -18.29
N ILE A 923 -17.40 -30.17 -18.31
CA ILE A 923 -16.67 -30.64 -17.14
C ILE A 923 -15.31 -29.94 -17.11
N LEU A 924 -15.15 -28.99 -16.20
CA LEU A 924 -13.94 -28.17 -16.07
C LEU A 924 -13.30 -28.37 -14.70
N HIS A 925 -12.02 -28.78 -14.69
CA HIS A 925 -11.23 -29.06 -13.48
C HIS A 925 -11.90 -30.05 -12.48
N GLY A 926 -12.72 -30.97 -12.98
CA GLY A 926 -13.45 -31.94 -12.14
C GLY A 926 -14.81 -31.47 -11.65
N VAL A 927 -15.23 -30.24 -11.99
CA VAL A 927 -16.55 -29.68 -11.66
C VAL A 927 -17.48 -29.79 -12.87
N MET A 928 -18.66 -30.35 -12.67
CA MET A 928 -19.70 -30.47 -13.69
C MET A 928 -20.50 -29.17 -13.81
N ARG A 929 -20.41 -28.52 -14.96
CA ARG A 929 -21.16 -27.32 -15.30
C ARG A 929 -22.52 -27.72 -15.83
N VAL A 930 -23.60 -27.34 -15.14
CA VAL A 930 -24.95 -27.86 -15.40
C VAL A 930 -26.01 -26.77 -15.47
N GLN A 931 -27.08 -27.02 -16.22
CA GLN A 931 -28.35 -26.32 -16.05
C GLN A 931 -29.22 -27.11 -15.07
N LEU A 932 -29.79 -26.43 -14.07
CA LEU A 932 -30.62 -27.03 -13.03
C LEU A 932 -32.11 -26.73 -13.31
N LEU A 933 -32.93 -27.79 -13.38
CA LEU A 933 -34.35 -27.73 -13.72
C LEU A 933 -35.19 -28.27 -12.55
N ILE A 934 -36.22 -27.51 -12.16
CA ILE A 934 -37.21 -27.90 -11.15
C ILE A 934 -38.51 -28.28 -11.85
N ASN A 935 -39.10 -29.39 -11.43
CA ASN A 935 -40.40 -29.82 -11.90
C ASN A 935 -41.49 -29.02 -11.15
N THR A 936 -42.11 -28.03 -11.81
CA THR A 936 -43.29 -27.34 -11.27
C THR A 936 -44.56 -28.00 -11.82
N GLU A 937 -45.71 -27.85 -11.16
CA GLU A 937 -46.98 -28.54 -11.50
C GLU A 937 -47.44 -28.35 -12.96
N THR A 938 -46.85 -27.41 -13.71
CA THR A 938 -47.22 -27.12 -15.11
C THR A 938 -46.05 -27.05 -16.10
N THR A 939 -44.79 -26.81 -15.70
CA THR A 939 -43.60 -26.78 -16.59
C THR A 939 -42.28 -27.05 -15.83
N ASN A 940 -41.20 -27.43 -16.55
CA ASN A 940 -39.85 -27.45 -15.99
C ASN A 940 -39.26 -26.03 -16.00
N ALA A 941 -39.12 -25.41 -14.82
CA ALA A 941 -38.53 -24.08 -14.67
C ALA A 941 -37.04 -24.17 -14.34
N SER A 942 -36.20 -23.30 -14.93
CA SER A 942 -34.78 -23.26 -14.60
C SER A 942 -34.54 -22.47 -13.31
N VAL A 943 -33.71 -23.02 -12.42
CA VAL A 943 -33.31 -22.32 -11.19
C VAL A 943 -32.59 -21.01 -11.49
N ALA A 944 -31.79 -21.01 -12.56
CA ALA A 944 -31.09 -19.83 -13.05
C ALA A 944 -32.08 -18.71 -13.43
N ASP A 945 -33.13 -19.04 -14.20
CA ASP A 945 -34.13 -18.06 -14.63
C ASP A 945 -34.92 -17.50 -13.43
N ILE A 946 -35.32 -18.34 -12.47
CA ILE A 946 -36.00 -17.89 -11.24
C ILE A 946 -35.12 -16.89 -10.46
N LEU A 947 -33.83 -17.17 -10.29
CA LEU A 947 -32.91 -16.27 -9.58
C LEU A 947 -32.68 -14.95 -10.33
N VAL A 948 -32.76 -14.96 -11.66
CA VAL A 948 -32.66 -13.75 -12.48
C VAL A 948 -33.95 -12.93 -12.40
N GLU A 949 -35.12 -13.57 -12.49
CA GLU A 949 -36.42 -12.92 -12.32
C GLU A 949 -36.60 -12.30 -10.94
N GLU A 950 -36.04 -12.92 -9.90
CA GLU A 950 -36.04 -12.41 -8.52
C GLU A 950 -34.86 -11.45 -8.22
N GLU A 951 -34.11 -11.02 -9.24
CA GLU A 951 -33.00 -10.04 -9.16
C GLU A 951 -31.81 -10.47 -8.28
N HIS A 952 -31.72 -11.76 -7.96
CA HIS A 952 -30.60 -12.33 -7.23
C HIS A 952 -29.36 -12.55 -8.11
N ALA A 953 -29.58 -12.82 -9.40
CA ALA A 953 -28.55 -13.10 -10.41
C ALA A 953 -28.74 -12.28 -11.70
N VAL A 954 -27.70 -12.23 -12.53
CA VAL A 954 -27.72 -11.69 -13.91
C VAL A 954 -27.22 -12.77 -14.86
N LYS A 955 -27.76 -12.80 -16.09
CA LYS A 955 -27.31 -13.75 -17.12
C LYS A 955 -25.92 -13.40 -17.64
N VAL A 956 -25.06 -14.40 -17.80
CA VAL A 956 -23.68 -14.24 -18.28
C VAL A 956 -23.30 -15.37 -19.25
N GLU A 957 -22.33 -15.11 -20.12
CA GLU A 957 -21.77 -16.15 -20.98
C GLU A 957 -20.73 -17.02 -20.24
N GLU A 958 -20.64 -18.29 -20.62
CA GLU A 958 -19.60 -19.19 -20.12
C GLU A 958 -18.20 -18.86 -20.68
N SER A 959 -17.17 -19.27 -19.94
CA SER A 959 -15.76 -19.07 -20.30
C SER A 959 -15.35 -19.80 -21.58
N PHE A 960 -14.27 -19.34 -22.21
CA PHE A 960 -13.69 -19.99 -23.38
C PHE A 960 -13.42 -21.50 -23.14
N ASP A 961 -12.78 -21.85 -22.02
CA ASP A 961 -12.47 -23.24 -21.66
C ASP A 961 -13.74 -24.10 -21.51
N SER A 962 -14.80 -23.53 -20.94
CA SER A 962 -16.07 -24.22 -20.77
C SER A 962 -16.77 -24.46 -22.11
N LYS A 963 -16.77 -23.45 -23.01
CA LYS A 963 -17.31 -23.56 -24.36
C LYS A 963 -16.58 -24.62 -25.20
N GLN A 964 -15.24 -24.61 -25.18
CA GLN A 964 -14.44 -25.61 -25.89
C GLN A 964 -14.65 -27.02 -25.32
N ASN A 965 -14.76 -27.16 -24.00
CA ASN A 965 -15.06 -28.43 -23.36
C ASN A 965 -16.46 -28.95 -23.73
N ASN A 966 -17.47 -28.08 -23.75
CA ASN A 966 -18.82 -28.43 -24.19
C ASN A 966 -18.83 -28.94 -25.65
N GLU A 967 -18.13 -28.27 -26.57
CA GLU A 967 -18.02 -28.74 -27.97
C GLU A 967 -17.42 -30.15 -28.06
N ALA A 968 -16.32 -30.39 -27.33
CA ALA A 968 -15.68 -31.70 -27.27
C ALA A 968 -16.58 -32.76 -26.62
N LEU A 969 -17.28 -32.42 -25.54
CA LEU A 969 -18.18 -33.28 -24.80
C LEU A 969 -19.40 -33.68 -25.65
N MET A 970 -20.01 -32.73 -26.34
CA MET A 970 -21.16 -32.97 -27.21
C MET A 970 -20.76 -33.79 -28.45
N SER A 971 -19.54 -33.60 -28.98
CA SER A 971 -19.01 -34.48 -30.03
C SER A 971 -18.86 -35.92 -29.52
N LEU A 972 -18.31 -36.09 -28.31
CA LEU A 972 -18.12 -37.40 -27.70
C LEU A 972 -19.46 -38.13 -27.46
N TYR A 973 -20.48 -37.44 -26.92
CA TYR A 973 -21.81 -38.05 -26.75
C TYR A 973 -22.42 -38.47 -28.09
N LYS A 974 -22.27 -37.66 -29.15
CA LYS A 974 -22.73 -38.04 -30.50
C LYS A 974 -22.00 -39.26 -31.05
N ASP A 975 -20.69 -39.37 -30.82
CA ASP A 975 -19.91 -40.53 -31.25
C ASP A 975 -20.29 -41.80 -30.49
N ILE A 976 -20.60 -41.68 -29.19
CA ILE A 976 -21.10 -42.78 -28.36
C ILE A 976 -22.48 -43.23 -28.85
N GLU A 977 -23.40 -42.29 -29.09
CA GLU A 977 -24.75 -42.58 -29.62
C GLU A 977 -24.71 -43.23 -31.02
N ARG A 978 -23.80 -42.79 -31.88
CA ARG A 978 -23.61 -43.34 -33.24
C ARG A 978 -22.82 -44.65 -33.27
N GLY A 979 -22.28 -45.08 -32.13
CA GLY A 979 -21.39 -46.25 -32.05
C GLY A 979 -20.07 -46.08 -32.82
N THR A 980 -19.72 -44.84 -33.20
CA THR A 980 -18.47 -44.50 -33.90
C THR A 980 -17.34 -44.14 -32.95
N TYR A 981 -17.64 -44.02 -31.65
CA TYR A 981 -16.63 -43.80 -30.63
C TYR A 981 -15.66 -44.97 -30.55
N VAL A 982 -14.42 -44.73 -30.95
CA VAL A 982 -13.31 -45.65 -30.72
C VAL A 982 -12.59 -45.15 -29.46
N PRO A 983 -12.62 -45.90 -28.34
CA PRO A 983 -11.86 -45.54 -27.16
C PRO A 983 -10.39 -45.33 -27.53
N ASN A 984 -9.73 -44.29 -27.02
CA ASN A 984 -8.26 -44.19 -27.06
C ASN A 984 -7.58 -45.47 -26.49
N ALA A 985 -8.32 -46.25 -25.71
CA ALA A 985 -7.98 -47.58 -25.22
C ALA A 985 -7.92 -48.70 -26.27
N ALA A 986 -8.33 -48.47 -27.53
CA ALA A 986 -8.35 -49.44 -28.62
C ALA A 986 -7.04 -49.49 -29.44
N SER A 987 -6.12 -48.53 -29.24
CA SER A 987 -4.72 -48.67 -29.69
C SER A 987 -3.93 -49.39 -28.59
N SER A 988 -3.77 -50.71 -28.69
CA SER A 988 -2.86 -51.49 -27.82
C SER A 988 -1.47 -50.83 -27.72
N SER A 989 -1.00 -50.29 -28.84
CA SER A 989 0.26 -49.57 -28.98
C SER A 989 0.42 -48.38 -28.01
N TRP A 990 -0.65 -47.64 -27.68
CA TRP A 990 -0.54 -46.50 -26.76
C TRP A 990 -0.45 -46.91 -25.28
N LYS A 991 -1.21 -47.92 -24.85
CA LYS A 991 -1.14 -48.45 -23.48
C LYS A 991 0.22 -49.08 -23.20
N ASP A 992 0.75 -49.81 -24.17
CA ASP A 992 2.07 -50.43 -24.08
C ASP A 992 3.17 -49.36 -23.99
N ARG A 993 3.12 -48.33 -24.84
CA ARG A 993 4.05 -47.19 -24.78
C ARG A 993 3.99 -46.41 -23.46
N LYS A 994 2.78 -46.17 -22.93
CA LYS A 994 2.59 -45.51 -21.62
C LYS A 994 3.20 -46.33 -20.48
N LYS A 995 3.08 -47.67 -20.56
CA LYS A 995 3.65 -48.59 -19.57
C LYS A 995 5.18 -48.64 -19.65
N GLU A 996 5.73 -48.65 -20.87
CA GLU A 996 7.18 -48.56 -21.12
C GLU A 996 7.76 -47.23 -20.62
N ASP A 997 7.16 -46.09 -20.98
CA ASP A 997 7.59 -44.77 -20.54
C ASP A 997 7.52 -44.65 -19.01
N LYS A 998 6.48 -45.21 -18.37
CA LYS A 998 6.38 -45.25 -16.90
C LYS A 998 7.52 -46.06 -16.26
N GLN A 999 7.83 -47.24 -16.80
CA GLN A 999 8.96 -48.05 -16.31
C GLN A 999 10.30 -47.32 -16.46
N LEU A 1000 10.49 -46.57 -17.55
CA LEU A 1000 11.68 -45.74 -17.77
C LEU A 1000 11.78 -44.61 -16.73
N ILE A 1001 10.68 -43.90 -16.49
CA ILE A 1001 10.60 -42.83 -15.48
C ILE A 1001 10.94 -43.37 -14.08
N ASP A 1002 10.31 -44.47 -13.67
CA ASP A 1002 10.53 -45.09 -12.35
C ASP A 1002 11.99 -45.55 -12.18
N SER A 1003 12.59 -46.13 -13.23
CA SER A 1003 14.00 -46.53 -13.23
C SER A 1003 14.96 -45.35 -13.06
N LEU A 1004 14.74 -44.26 -13.80
CA LEU A 1004 15.57 -43.05 -13.71
C LEU A 1004 15.41 -42.40 -12.33
N LEU A 1005 14.19 -42.26 -11.83
CA LEU A 1005 13.93 -41.73 -10.48
C LEU A 1005 14.63 -42.56 -9.40
N ALA A 1006 14.58 -43.89 -9.49
CA ALA A 1006 15.24 -44.78 -8.53
C ALA A 1006 16.77 -44.65 -8.54
N GLN A 1007 17.40 -44.50 -9.71
CA GLN A 1007 18.85 -44.32 -9.83
C GLN A 1007 19.29 -42.96 -9.27
N PHE A 1008 18.64 -41.87 -9.68
CA PHE A 1008 18.98 -40.52 -9.24
C PHE A 1008 18.56 -40.22 -7.80
N SER A 1009 17.68 -41.02 -7.19
CA SER A 1009 17.37 -40.91 -5.76
C SER A 1009 18.45 -41.51 -4.84
N LYS A 1010 19.26 -42.46 -5.34
CA LYS A 1010 20.33 -43.14 -4.58
C LYS A 1010 21.70 -42.44 -4.68
N SER A 1011 21.95 -41.73 -5.78
CA SER A 1011 23.16 -40.90 -5.93
C SER A 1011 23.02 -39.63 -5.08
N GLY A 1012 23.55 -39.65 -3.86
CA GLY A 1012 23.58 -38.47 -2.98
C GLY A 1012 24.31 -37.30 -3.64
N GLN A 1013 23.53 -36.28 -4.03
CA GLN A 1013 23.90 -35.01 -4.66
C GLN A 1013 24.41 -35.04 -6.11
N PRO A 1014 23.97 -34.06 -6.94
CA PRO A 1014 24.45 -33.89 -8.30
C PRO A 1014 25.96 -33.61 -8.29
N HIS A 1015 26.76 -34.48 -8.91
CA HIS A 1015 28.21 -34.35 -8.99
C HIS A 1015 28.70 -33.16 -9.85
N SER A 1016 27.78 -32.35 -10.41
CA SER A 1016 28.07 -31.10 -11.10
C SER A 1016 27.37 -29.93 -10.40
N LYS A 1017 28.12 -28.86 -10.09
CA LYS A 1017 27.59 -27.59 -9.53
C LYS A 1017 26.83 -26.75 -10.58
N ALA A 1018 26.24 -27.37 -11.60
CA ALA A 1018 25.45 -26.66 -12.61
C ALA A 1018 24.09 -26.27 -12.01
N LYS A 1019 23.84 -24.96 -11.94
CA LYS A 1019 22.59 -24.40 -11.49
C LYS A 1019 21.84 -23.77 -12.66
N VAL A 1020 20.56 -24.06 -12.79
CA VAL A 1020 19.68 -23.44 -13.78
C VAL A 1020 18.76 -22.46 -13.08
N HIS A 1021 18.68 -21.24 -13.60
CA HIS A 1021 17.78 -20.20 -13.11
C HIS A 1021 16.40 -20.39 -13.75
N LEU A 1022 15.38 -20.57 -12.92
CA LEU A 1022 14.00 -20.68 -13.35
C LEU A 1022 13.38 -19.29 -13.56
N HIS A 1023 12.37 -19.22 -14.42
CA HIS A 1023 11.56 -18.02 -14.60
C HIS A 1023 10.15 -18.23 -14.02
N GLY A 1024 9.68 -17.30 -13.20
CA GLY A 1024 8.39 -17.37 -12.50
C GLY A 1024 8.56 -17.50 -10.98
N PRO A 1025 7.56 -18.03 -10.25
CA PRO A 1025 6.23 -18.44 -10.72
C PRO A 1025 5.43 -17.26 -11.31
N ASN A 1026 4.66 -17.52 -12.36
CA ASN A 1026 3.83 -16.53 -13.07
C ASN A 1026 2.42 -17.10 -13.33
N SER A 1027 1.45 -16.19 -13.57
CA SER A 1027 0.11 -16.53 -14.06
C SER A 1027 -0.22 -15.67 -15.29
N PRO A 1028 -0.74 -16.24 -16.39
CA PRO A 1028 -1.15 -15.47 -17.57
C PRO A 1028 -2.41 -14.63 -17.32
N TYR A 1029 -3.18 -14.95 -16.27
CA TYR A 1029 -4.37 -14.20 -15.85
C TYR A 1029 -4.04 -13.02 -14.91
N LYS A 1030 -2.77 -12.60 -14.87
CA LYS A 1030 -2.35 -11.42 -14.10
C LYS A 1030 -3.00 -10.17 -14.69
N ILE A 1031 -3.67 -9.40 -13.84
CA ILE A 1031 -4.33 -8.17 -14.26
C ILE A 1031 -3.27 -7.12 -14.59
N SER A 1032 -3.42 -6.50 -15.75
CA SER A 1032 -2.74 -5.25 -16.11
C SER A 1032 -3.75 -4.10 -16.00
N PHE A 1033 -3.26 -2.91 -15.69
CA PHE A 1033 -4.09 -1.71 -15.59
C PHE A 1033 -3.63 -0.67 -16.59
N LEU A 1034 -4.58 0.08 -17.12
CA LEU A 1034 -4.39 1.17 -18.06
C LEU A 1034 -4.85 2.47 -17.41
N SER A 1035 -4.17 3.55 -17.75
CA SER A 1035 -4.63 4.88 -17.37
C SER A 1035 -5.84 5.28 -18.22
N LEU A 1036 -6.80 5.96 -17.60
CA LEU A 1036 -7.94 6.56 -18.29
C LEU A 1036 -7.61 7.92 -18.93
N SER A 1037 -6.47 8.53 -18.60
CA SER A 1037 -6.01 9.77 -19.23
C SER A 1037 -5.16 9.46 -20.45
N HIS A 1038 -5.51 10.08 -21.59
CA HIS A 1038 -4.82 9.86 -22.85
C HIS A 1038 -3.35 10.34 -22.81
N LYS A 1039 -3.06 11.41 -22.05
CA LYS A 1039 -1.70 11.93 -21.82
C LYS A 1039 -0.78 10.93 -21.14
N THR A 1040 -1.33 9.92 -20.47
CA THR A 1040 -0.61 8.87 -19.77
C THR A 1040 -0.78 7.49 -20.39
N LEU A 1041 -1.57 7.35 -21.46
CA LEU A 1041 -1.90 6.06 -22.07
C LEU A 1041 -0.68 5.29 -22.58
N TYR A 1042 0.36 6.00 -23.04
CA TYR A 1042 1.60 5.39 -23.52
C TYR A 1042 2.56 4.96 -22.39
N LYS A 1043 2.30 5.38 -21.13
CA LYS A 1043 3.13 5.02 -19.97
C LYS A 1043 2.65 3.69 -19.40
N THR A 1044 3.57 2.75 -19.17
CA THR A 1044 3.20 1.47 -18.53
C THR A 1044 2.83 1.70 -17.07
N VAL A 1045 1.69 1.18 -16.65
CA VAL A 1045 1.26 1.20 -15.25
C VAL A 1045 1.84 -0.01 -14.50
N CYS A 1046 2.48 0.25 -13.37
CA CYS A 1046 3.03 -0.76 -12.48
C CYS A 1046 2.52 -0.50 -11.06
N ILE A 1047 2.03 -1.55 -10.41
CA ILE A 1047 1.66 -1.49 -8.99
C ILE A 1047 2.90 -1.82 -8.17
N GLU A 1048 3.22 -1.00 -7.17
CA GLU A 1048 4.36 -1.26 -6.30
C GLU A 1048 4.19 -2.56 -5.50
N ARG A 1049 5.30 -3.26 -5.28
CA ARG A 1049 5.34 -4.55 -4.58
C ARG A 1049 4.81 -4.50 -3.15
N SER A 1050 4.88 -3.33 -2.52
CA SER A 1050 4.36 -3.05 -1.18
C SER A 1050 2.84 -2.91 -1.15
N SER A 1051 2.19 -2.71 -2.30
CA SER A 1051 0.73 -2.57 -2.39
C SER A 1051 0.05 -3.93 -2.49
N MET A 1052 -1.09 -4.10 -1.81
CA MET A 1052 -1.78 -5.38 -1.70
C MET A 1052 -2.17 -5.99 -3.05
N ASN A 1053 -2.58 -5.16 -4.02
CA ASN A 1053 -3.08 -5.64 -5.33
C ASN A 1053 -1.98 -5.76 -6.39
N SER A 1054 -0.69 -5.76 -6.02
CA SER A 1054 0.43 -5.84 -6.96
C SER A 1054 0.45 -7.10 -7.84
N LEU A 1055 -0.32 -8.11 -7.46
CA LEU A 1055 -0.44 -9.41 -8.12
C LEU A 1055 -1.90 -9.85 -8.30
N ALA A 1056 -2.83 -8.90 -8.38
CA ALA A 1056 -4.22 -9.22 -8.64
C ALA A 1056 -4.36 -10.10 -9.90
N LEU A 1057 -5.11 -11.20 -9.79
CA LEU A 1057 -5.43 -12.10 -10.89
C LEU A 1057 -6.90 -11.92 -11.27
N ASN A 1058 -7.20 -12.07 -12.56
CA ASN A 1058 -8.57 -12.07 -13.03
C ASN A 1058 -9.20 -13.44 -12.76
N GLU A 1059 -10.19 -13.48 -11.87
CA GLU A 1059 -10.93 -14.69 -11.53
C GLU A 1059 -11.96 -15.07 -12.59
N ASN A 1060 -12.48 -14.08 -13.33
CA ASN A 1060 -13.57 -14.20 -14.29
C ASN A 1060 -13.23 -13.45 -15.59
N PRO A 1061 -12.29 -13.97 -16.39
CA PRO A 1061 -11.84 -13.31 -17.64
C PRO A 1061 -12.96 -13.11 -18.67
N HIS A 1062 -13.97 -13.97 -18.63
CA HIS A 1062 -15.17 -13.93 -19.48
C HIS A 1062 -16.11 -12.76 -19.15
N HIS A 1063 -15.95 -12.11 -18.00
CA HIS A 1063 -16.66 -10.88 -17.71
C HIS A 1063 -16.02 -9.73 -18.51
N LYS A 1064 -16.71 -9.29 -19.56
CA LYS A 1064 -16.24 -8.23 -20.46
C LYS A 1064 -16.44 -6.80 -19.92
N HIS A 1065 -16.99 -6.66 -18.73
CA HIS A 1065 -17.22 -5.35 -18.10
C HIS A 1065 -15.92 -4.72 -17.61
N GLN A 1066 -15.86 -3.40 -17.61
CA GLN A 1066 -14.68 -2.70 -17.14
C GLN A 1066 -14.52 -2.83 -15.62
N ARG A 1067 -13.37 -3.37 -15.19
CA ARG A 1067 -12.99 -3.40 -13.77
C ARG A 1067 -12.11 -2.21 -13.44
N MET A 1068 -12.44 -1.51 -12.36
CA MET A 1068 -11.76 -0.29 -11.92
C MET A 1068 -10.84 -0.54 -10.73
N MET A 1069 -9.67 0.11 -10.74
CA MET A 1069 -8.77 0.25 -9.60
C MET A 1069 -8.60 1.72 -9.27
N VAL A 1070 -8.55 2.01 -7.97
CA VAL A 1070 -8.25 3.33 -7.43
C VAL A 1070 -6.88 3.27 -6.78
N ALA A 1071 -6.00 4.23 -7.08
CA ALA A 1071 -4.70 4.34 -6.43
C ALA A 1071 -4.71 5.49 -5.40
N GLY A 1072 -4.26 5.21 -4.17
CA GLY A 1072 -4.11 6.22 -3.14
C GLY A 1072 -3.00 7.23 -3.45
N THR A 1073 -1.89 6.75 -4.02
CA THR A 1073 -0.78 7.60 -4.49
C THR A 1073 -0.36 7.19 -5.89
N VAL A 1074 -0.17 8.18 -6.76
CA VAL A 1074 0.35 8.00 -8.11
C VAL A 1074 1.69 8.73 -8.21
N SER A 1075 2.71 8.01 -8.66
CA SER A 1075 4.05 8.55 -8.87
C SER A 1075 4.62 8.05 -10.21
N VAL A 1076 5.73 8.62 -10.64
CA VAL A 1076 6.48 8.13 -11.80
C VAL A 1076 7.88 7.70 -11.41
N ASN A 1077 8.39 6.68 -12.09
CA ASN A 1077 9.78 6.29 -11.95
C ASN A 1077 10.74 7.44 -12.34
N SER A 1078 12.02 7.30 -12.02
CA SER A 1078 13.03 8.34 -12.28
C SER A 1078 13.12 8.76 -13.76
N THR A 1079 12.82 7.86 -14.69
CA THR A 1079 12.83 8.13 -16.14
C THR A 1079 11.52 8.70 -16.68
N GLY A 1080 10.45 8.77 -15.88
CA GLY A 1080 9.13 9.26 -16.29
C GLY A 1080 8.35 8.31 -17.23
N THR A 1081 8.86 7.10 -17.49
CA THR A 1081 8.31 6.13 -18.46
C THR A 1081 7.24 5.20 -17.86
N ARG A 1082 7.27 4.99 -16.54
CA ARG A 1082 6.34 4.08 -15.85
C ARG A 1082 5.61 4.81 -14.73
N ILE A 1083 4.31 4.60 -14.68
CA ILE A 1083 3.46 5.05 -13.58
C ILE A 1083 3.52 4.00 -12.48
N LEU A 1084 3.76 4.46 -11.25
CA LEU A 1084 3.88 3.63 -10.05
C LEU A 1084 2.69 3.91 -9.14
N LEU A 1085 1.85 2.89 -8.95
CA LEU A 1085 0.66 2.95 -8.09
C LEU A 1085 0.97 2.38 -6.71
N ARG A 1086 0.57 3.10 -5.66
CA ARG A 1086 0.61 2.66 -4.25
C ARG A 1086 -0.78 2.76 -3.63
N ASP A 1087 -0.98 2.07 -2.52
CA ASP A 1087 -2.24 2.08 -1.76
C ASP A 1087 -3.46 1.82 -2.65
N THR A 1088 -3.39 0.74 -3.42
CA THR A 1088 -4.39 0.40 -4.43
C THR A 1088 -5.61 -0.28 -3.83
N SER A 1089 -6.79 0.01 -4.35
CA SER A 1089 -8.06 -0.64 -4.03
C SER A 1089 -8.78 -1.06 -5.32
N ILE A 1090 -9.15 -2.34 -5.42
CA ILE A 1090 -9.94 -2.84 -6.55
C ILE A 1090 -11.43 -2.64 -6.25
N MET A 1091 -12.15 -2.06 -7.20
CA MET A 1091 -13.60 -1.89 -7.14
C MET A 1091 -14.32 -3.19 -7.54
N PRO A 1092 -15.53 -3.44 -7.02
CA PRO A 1092 -16.30 -4.63 -7.38
C PRO A 1092 -16.70 -4.62 -8.87
N GLU A 1093 -16.90 -5.82 -9.42
CA GLU A 1093 -17.29 -6.04 -10.81
C GLU A 1093 -18.80 -5.78 -10.99
N ILE A 1094 -19.19 -4.50 -11.03
CA ILE A 1094 -20.56 -4.07 -11.28
C ILE A 1094 -20.63 -3.37 -12.65
N PRO A 1095 -21.53 -3.78 -13.56
CA PRO A 1095 -21.66 -3.15 -14.88
C PRO A 1095 -21.90 -1.63 -14.79
N GLY A 1096 -21.15 -0.84 -15.57
CA GLY A 1096 -21.23 0.63 -15.55
C GLY A 1096 -20.61 1.31 -14.32
N LEU A 1097 -20.04 0.57 -13.36
CA LEU A 1097 -19.46 1.16 -12.15
C LEU A 1097 -18.37 2.21 -12.42
N PRO A 1098 -17.39 1.98 -13.32
CA PRO A 1098 -16.36 2.97 -13.60
C PRO A 1098 -16.95 4.29 -14.08
N ALA A 1099 -17.98 4.23 -14.92
CA ALA A 1099 -18.70 5.39 -15.42
C ALA A 1099 -19.46 6.12 -14.31
N ILE A 1100 -20.26 5.40 -13.50
CA ILE A 1100 -21.05 5.98 -12.41
C ILE A 1100 -20.16 6.70 -11.39
N VAL A 1101 -19.10 6.04 -10.93
CA VAL A 1101 -18.17 6.60 -9.94
C VAL A 1101 -17.49 7.86 -10.48
N THR A 1102 -17.04 7.82 -11.73
CA THR A 1102 -16.36 8.97 -12.35
C THR A 1102 -17.32 10.14 -12.55
N MET A 1103 -18.53 9.91 -13.07
CA MET A 1103 -19.56 10.95 -13.21
C MET A 1103 -20.02 11.52 -11.87
N LEU A 1104 -20.05 10.71 -10.80
CA LEU A 1104 -20.44 11.16 -9.47
C LEU A 1104 -19.44 12.15 -8.87
N PHE A 1105 -18.14 11.90 -9.04
CA PHE A 1105 -17.09 12.68 -8.36
C PHE A 1105 -16.33 13.67 -9.25
N THR A 1106 -16.53 13.63 -10.57
CA THR A 1106 -15.91 14.61 -11.48
C THR A 1106 -16.46 16.02 -11.25
N PRO A 1107 -15.63 17.07 -11.30
CA PRO A 1107 -16.10 18.45 -11.17
C PRO A 1107 -17.11 18.83 -12.25
N ILE A 1108 -16.78 18.55 -13.51
CA ILE A 1108 -17.59 18.86 -14.70
C ILE A 1108 -17.52 17.66 -15.64
N MET A 1109 -18.64 17.33 -16.27
CA MET A 1109 -18.67 16.35 -17.36
C MET A 1109 -19.39 16.89 -18.60
N GLU A 1110 -19.00 16.38 -19.77
CA GLU A 1110 -19.71 16.53 -21.04
C GLU A 1110 -20.10 15.14 -21.56
N LEU A 1111 -21.41 14.86 -21.64
CA LEU A 1111 -21.95 13.60 -22.14
C LEU A 1111 -21.75 13.46 -23.64
N ARG A 1112 -21.41 12.25 -24.09
CA ARG A 1112 -21.32 11.87 -25.51
C ARG A 1112 -22.57 11.10 -25.91
N THR A 1113 -23.02 11.30 -27.15
CA THR A 1113 -24.13 10.55 -27.74
C THR A 1113 -23.67 9.82 -28.99
N ASN A 1114 -24.45 8.84 -29.46
CA ASN A 1114 -24.29 8.33 -30.82
C ASN A 1114 -24.74 9.38 -31.86
N GLU A 1115 -24.46 9.12 -33.15
CA GLU A 1115 -24.81 10.01 -34.27
C GLU A 1115 -26.33 10.31 -34.33
N GLU A 1116 -27.15 9.31 -34.02
CA GLU A 1116 -28.62 9.42 -34.03
C GLU A 1116 -29.19 10.13 -32.79
N ARG A 1117 -28.36 10.41 -31.77
CA ARG A 1117 -28.73 10.94 -30.45
C ARG A 1117 -29.81 10.11 -29.73
N THR A 1118 -29.83 8.80 -29.94
CA THR A 1118 -30.79 7.89 -29.30
C THR A 1118 -30.26 7.30 -27.98
N CYS A 1119 -28.95 7.38 -27.72
CA CYS A 1119 -28.36 6.95 -26.45
C CYS A 1119 -27.07 7.70 -26.10
N TYR A 1120 -26.67 7.63 -24.83
CA TYR A 1120 -25.35 8.06 -24.39
C TYR A 1120 -24.30 6.99 -24.66
N THR A 1121 -23.16 7.38 -25.23
CA THR A 1121 -22.04 6.50 -25.60
C THR A 1121 -20.85 6.63 -24.65
N GLY A 1122 -20.77 7.74 -23.91
CA GLY A 1122 -19.64 8.04 -23.04
C GLY A 1122 -19.75 9.41 -22.37
N ALA A 1123 -18.67 9.83 -21.72
CA ALA A 1123 -18.55 11.16 -21.14
C ALA A 1123 -17.08 11.60 -21.07
N LEU A 1124 -16.82 12.88 -21.28
CA LEU A 1124 -15.54 13.50 -20.94
C LEU A 1124 -15.66 14.18 -19.57
N CYS A 1125 -14.81 13.82 -18.63
CA CYS A 1125 -14.85 14.20 -17.23
C CYS A 1125 -13.58 14.95 -16.84
N GLY A 1126 -13.69 16.07 -16.12
CA GLY A 1126 -12.53 16.88 -15.73
C GLY A 1126 -12.90 18.26 -15.20
N LEU A 1127 -12.05 19.25 -15.48
CA LEU A 1127 -12.28 20.65 -15.11
C LEU A 1127 -13.02 21.45 -16.19
N GLY A 1128 -13.37 20.84 -17.32
CA GLY A 1128 -13.98 21.51 -18.46
C GLY A 1128 -12.96 22.23 -19.33
N TRP A 1129 -13.41 23.23 -20.09
CA TRP A 1129 -12.60 23.92 -21.10
C TRP A 1129 -12.50 25.42 -20.88
N ASN A 1130 -11.46 26.01 -21.44
CA ASN A 1130 -11.29 27.45 -21.50
C ASN A 1130 -12.11 28.02 -22.67
N SER A 1131 -13.01 28.96 -22.40
CA SER A 1131 -13.88 29.56 -23.40
C SER A 1131 -13.14 30.34 -24.49
N GLN A 1132 -11.93 30.84 -24.21
CA GLN A 1132 -11.11 31.60 -25.16
C GLN A 1132 -10.27 30.67 -26.06
N THR A 1133 -9.61 29.66 -25.49
CA THR A 1133 -8.70 28.78 -26.25
C THR A 1133 -9.39 27.53 -26.82
N GLN A 1134 -10.58 27.16 -26.29
CA GLN A 1134 -11.30 25.92 -26.60
C GLN A 1134 -10.53 24.64 -26.21
N GLU A 1135 -9.48 24.75 -25.41
CA GLU A 1135 -8.72 23.62 -24.86
C GLU A 1135 -9.22 23.25 -23.46
N GLY A 1136 -8.98 22.00 -23.05
CA GLY A 1136 -9.23 21.56 -21.67
C GLY A 1136 -8.43 22.37 -20.66
N ILE A 1137 -9.00 22.64 -19.48
CA ILE A 1137 -8.36 23.45 -18.44
C ILE A 1137 -7.20 22.68 -17.78
N LEU A 1138 -7.35 21.37 -17.59
CA LEU A 1138 -6.34 20.48 -17.02
C LEU A 1138 -6.32 19.14 -17.79
N PRO A 1139 -5.90 19.16 -19.06
CA PRO A 1139 -6.07 18.03 -19.99
C PRO A 1139 -5.35 16.75 -19.56
N GLU A 1140 -4.30 16.84 -18.75
CA GLU A 1140 -3.60 15.68 -18.18
C GLU A 1140 -4.46 14.86 -17.20
N HIS A 1141 -5.48 15.47 -16.62
CA HIS A 1141 -6.41 14.84 -15.67
C HIS A 1141 -7.81 14.60 -16.27
N ASP A 1142 -8.03 15.00 -17.53
CA ASP A 1142 -9.28 14.71 -18.22
C ASP A 1142 -9.40 13.19 -18.46
N ILE A 1143 -10.54 12.63 -18.05
CA ILE A 1143 -10.90 11.21 -18.20
C ILE A 1143 -11.97 11.10 -19.28
N GLU A 1144 -11.64 10.44 -20.39
CA GLU A 1144 -12.63 10.04 -21.40
C GLU A 1144 -13.17 8.65 -21.06
N LEU A 1145 -14.49 8.56 -20.88
CA LEU A 1145 -15.20 7.33 -20.56
C LEU A 1145 -15.98 6.85 -21.78
N THR A 1146 -15.89 5.56 -22.05
CA THR A 1146 -16.82 4.84 -22.91
C THR A 1146 -17.76 4.01 -22.04
N PHE A 1147 -19.05 4.02 -22.33
CA PHE A 1147 -20.02 3.26 -21.55
C PHE A 1147 -20.12 1.81 -22.05
N ASP A 1148 -20.04 0.86 -21.11
CA ASP A 1148 -20.27 -0.57 -21.31
C ASP A 1148 -21.71 -1.00 -20.97
N VAL A 1149 -22.54 -0.05 -20.53
CA VAL A 1149 -23.96 -0.19 -20.28
C VAL A 1149 -24.74 1.03 -20.79
N LYS A 1150 -26.02 0.85 -21.12
CA LYS A 1150 -26.89 1.95 -21.56
C LYS A 1150 -27.28 2.83 -20.38
N PHE A 1151 -26.90 4.10 -20.43
CA PHE A 1151 -27.35 5.14 -19.51
C PHE A 1151 -28.50 5.93 -20.12
N ASP A 1152 -29.44 6.37 -19.27
CA ASP A 1152 -30.59 7.22 -19.65
C ASP A 1152 -30.60 8.54 -18.86
N VAL A 1153 -31.61 9.38 -19.13
CA VAL A 1153 -31.77 10.69 -18.45
C VAL A 1153 -32.04 10.52 -16.95
N GLU A 1154 -32.69 9.43 -16.54
CA GLU A 1154 -32.99 9.16 -15.12
C GLU A 1154 -31.71 8.89 -14.34
N ASP A 1155 -30.74 8.19 -14.94
CA ASP A 1155 -29.43 7.96 -14.33
C ASP A 1155 -28.69 9.28 -14.04
N ILE A 1156 -28.66 10.20 -15.01
CA ILE A 1156 -28.02 11.51 -14.84
C ILE A 1156 -28.76 12.35 -13.79
N THR A 1157 -30.08 12.24 -13.75
CA THR A 1157 -30.92 12.93 -12.77
C THR A 1157 -30.65 12.43 -11.35
N GLU A 1158 -30.52 11.11 -11.16
CA GLU A 1158 -30.21 10.53 -9.85
C GLU A 1158 -28.77 10.84 -9.41
N ILE A 1159 -27.80 10.86 -10.34
CA ILE A 1159 -26.43 11.35 -10.06
C ILE A 1159 -26.47 12.79 -9.55
N ASN A 1160 -27.21 13.67 -10.23
CA ASN A 1160 -27.36 15.07 -9.81
C ASN A 1160 -28.09 15.18 -8.46
N ALA A 1161 -29.13 14.38 -8.21
CA ALA A 1161 -29.82 14.35 -6.93
C ALA A 1161 -28.89 13.95 -5.78
N LEU A 1162 -28.03 12.94 -6.01
CA LEU A 1162 -27.00 12.54 -5.04
C LEU A 1162 -25.96 13.66 -4.83
N ARG A 1163 -25.52 14.34 -5.89
CA ARG A 1163 -24.61 15.52 -5.78
C ARG A 1163 -25.24 16.64 -4.95
N VAL A 1164 -26.53 16.94 -5.13
CA VAL A 1164 -27.27 17.90 -4.28
C VAL A 1164 -27.26 17.47 -2.82
N ALA A 1165 -27.52 16.18 -2.54
CA ALA A 1165 -27.53 15.65 -1.18
C ALA A 1165 -26.14 15.75 -0.52
N ILE A 1166 -25.07 15.45 -1.26
CA ILE A 1166 -23.68 15.64 -0.81
C ILE A 1166 -23.41 17.12 -0.51
N ASN A 1167 -23.77 18.02 -1.43
CA ASN A 1167 -23.55 19.46 -1.27
C ASN A 1167 -24.25 20.01 -0.03
N ARG A 1168 -25.48 19.58 0.26
CA ARG A 1168 -26.20 19.98 1.49
C ARG A 1168 -25.45 19.58 2.76
N LEU A 1169 -24.98 18.33 2.85
CA LEU A 1169 -24.24 17.86 4.01
C LEU A 1169 -22.89 18.55 4.20
N VAL A 1170 -22.18 18.86 3.11
CA VAL A 1170 -20.84 19.48 3.17
C VAL A 1170 -20.93 21.00 3.37
N CYS A 1171 -21.88 21.68 2.73
CA CYS A 1171 -21.93 23.15 2.72
C CYS A 1171 -22.66 23.75 3.94
N GLU A 1172 -23.49 22.99 4.65
CA GLU A 1172 -24.23 23.43 5.85
C GLU A 1172 -23.46 23.17 7.17
N GLY A 1173 -22.15 23.42 7.18
CA GLY A 1173 -21.29 23.26 8.36
C GLY A 1173 -21.63 24.22 9.53
N PRO A 1174 -20.77 24.34 10.56
CA PRO A 1174 -21.07 25.13 11.78
C PRO A 1174 -21.37 26.61 11.53
N ASN A 1175 -20.82 27.16 10.46
CA ASN A 1175 -21.01 28.55 10.01
C ASN A 1175 -22.04 28.66 8.86
N GLY A 1176 -22.70 27.56 8.49
CA GLY A 1176 -23.77 27.54 7.51
C GLY A 1176 -25.02 28.25 8.03
N SER A 1177 -25.90 28.67 7.13
CA SER A 1177 -27.16 29.36 7.49
C SER A 1177 -28.07 28.52 8.39
N MET A 1178 -27.91 27.19 8.37
CA MET A 1178 -28.63 26.25 9.22
C MET A 1178 -27.63 25.34 9.93
N HIS A 1179 -27.44 25.54 11.23
CA HIS A 1179 -26.71 24.57 12.05
C HIS A 1179 -27.54 23.29 12.16
N LEU A 1180 -27.18 22.24 11.42
CA LEU A 1180 -27.93 20.98 11.40
C LEU A 1180 -27.77 20.22 12.73
N GLY A 1181 -28.89 19.77 13.30
CA GLY A 1181 -28.90 18.88 14.48
C GLY A 1181 -28.58 17.43 14.11
N PRO A 1182 -28.09 16.60 15.06
CA PRO A 1182 -27.66 15.21 14.79
C PRO A 1182 -28.72 14.35 14.09
N ASN A 1183 -29.99 14.46 14.48
CA ASN A 1183 -31.08 13.69 13.87
C ASN A 1183 -31.27 14.03 12.38
N ARG A 1184 -31.09 15.30 12.02
CA ARG A 1184 -31.22 15.76 10.63
C ARG A 1184 -30.03 15.31 9.79
N ILE A 1185 -28.82 15.33 10.37
CA ILE A 1185 -27.61 14.79 9.73
C ILE A 1185 -27.79 13.30 9.44
N ASN A 1186 -28.22 12.51 10.43
CA ASN A 1186 -28.46 11.08 10.26
C ASN A 1186 -29.48 10.82 9.14
N GLN A 1187 -30.58 11.58 9.10
CA GLN A 1187 -31.59 11.45 8.04
C GLN A 1187 -31.02 11.73 6.64
N LEU A 1188 -30.20 12.78 6.50
CA LEU A 1188 -29.56 13.13 5.23
C LEU A 1188 -28.49 12.09 4.82
N GLN A 1189 -27.75 11.54 5.79
CA GLN A 1189 -26.78 10.46 5.55
C GLN A 1189 -27.46 9.17 5.10
N GLU A 1190 -28.62 8.82 5.68
CA GLU A 1190 -29.43 7.70 5.20
C GLU A 1190 -29.95 7.95 3.77
N ASP A 1191 -30.47 9.15 3.48
CA ASP A 1191 -30.91 9.51 2.11
C ASP A 1191 -29.75 9.40 1.10
N CYS A 1192 -28.56 9.91 1.43
CA CYS A 1192 -27.36 9.74 0.59
C CYS A 1192 -27.00 8.27 0.35
N ARG A 1193 -27.02 7.44 1.40
CA ARG A 1193 -26.70 6.01 1.29
C ARG A 1193 -27.75 5.27 0.47
N ASP A 1194 -29.03 5.55 0.64
CA ASP A 1194 -30.10 4.88 -0.08
C ASP A 1194 -30.09 5.24 -1.57
N ARG A 1195 -29.87 6.52 -1.89
CA ARG A 1195 -29.68 6.99 -3.28
C ARG A 1195 -28.48 6.37 -3.94
N LEU A 1196 -27.35 6.33 -3.23
CA LEU A 1196 -26.12 5.71 -3.74
C LEU A 1196 -26.37 4.24 -4.08
N ILE A 1197 -26.97 3.48 -3.17
CA ILE A 1197 -27.24 2.05 -3.39
C ILE A 1197 -28.21 1.87 -4.57
N ARG A 1198 -29.30 2.64 -4.62
CA ARG A 1198 -30.28 2.60 -5.71
C ARG A 1198 -29.65 2.85 -7.08
N LEU A 1199 -28.67 3.76 -7.17
CA LEU A 1199 -27.97 4.08 -8.41
C LEU A 1199 -27.19 2.86 -8.97
N PHE A 1200 -26.58 2.07 -8.09
CA PHE A 1200 -25.85 0.85 -8.48
C PHE A 1200 -26.73 -0.39 -8.60
N THR A 1201 -27.86 -0.45 -7.89
CA THR A 1201 -28.83 -1.55 -7.94
C THR A 1201 -30.09 -1.17 -8.71
N LYS A 1202 -29.95 -0.50 -9.85
CA LYS A 1202 -31.09 -0.10 -10.71
C LYS A 1202 -31.89 -1.35 -11.12
N SER A 1203 -33.21 -1.27 -11.01
CA SER A 1203 -34.15 -2.32 -11.45
C SER A 1203 -35.10 -1.73 -12.50
N PRO A 1204 -35.21 -2.32 -13.71
CA PRO A 1204 -34.40 -3.45 -14.20
C PRO A 1204 -32.91 -3.08 -14.35
N PRO A 1205 -31.99 -4.07 -14.34
CA PRO A 1205 -30.56 -3.82 -14.56
C PRO A 1205 -30.28 -3.11 -15.89
N ARG A 1206 -29.21 -2.31 -15.93
CA ARG A 1206 -28.80 -1.61 -17.16
C ARG A 1206 -28.41 -2.60 -18.26
N GLU A 1207 -28.87 -2.33 -19.47
CA GLU A 1207 -28.56 -3.13 -20.65
C GLU A 1207 -27.06 -3.02 -20.99
N VAL A 1208 -26.41 -4.15 -21.23
CA VAL A 1208 -24.99 -4.21 -21.62
C VAL A 1208 -24.84 -3.78 -23.07
N VAL A 1209 -23.91 -2.89 -23.36
CA VAL A 1209 -23.64 -2.38 -24.72
C VAL A 1209 -22.16 -2.47 -25.06
N THR A 1210 -21.86 -2.61 -26.36
CA THR A 1210 -20.48 -2.52 -26.84
C THR A 1210 -20.00 -1.08 -26.78
N GLN A 1211 -18.76 -0.88 -26.36
CA GLN A 1211 -18.18 0.45 -26.23
C GLN A 1211 -18.06 1.13 -27.60
N VAL A 1212 -18.56 2.37 -27.69
CA VAL A 1212 -18.49 3.20 -28.89
C VAL A 1212 -17.61 4.40 -28.59
N TYR A 1213 -16.53 4.53 -29.35
CA TYR A 1213 -15.64 5.68 -29.27
C TYR A 1213 -16.19 6.84 -30.09
N TYR A 1214 -16.09 8.05 -29.54
CA TYR A 1214 -16.52 9.26 -30.22
C TYR A 1214 -15.52 9.67 -31.31
N GLU A 1215 -15.98 10.27 -32.42
CA GLU A 1215 -15.12 10.58 -33.59
C GLU A 1215 -13.93 11.50 -33.27
N LYS A 1216 -14.14 12.46 -32.38
CA LYS A 1216 -13.13 13.41 -31.91
C LYS A 1216 -12.95 13.22 -30.41
N PRO A 1217 -12.14 12.24 -29.96
CA PRO A 1217 -11.90 12.05 -28.54
C PRO A 1217 -11.23 13.30 -27.93
N GLU A 1218 -11.35 13.48 -26.62
CA GLU A 1218 -10.58 14.45 -25.79
C GLU A 1218 -10.95 15.93 -25.97
N LYS A 1219 -11.76 16.28 -26.98
CA LYS A 1219 -12.17 17.67 -27.16
C LYS A 1219 -13.42 17.98 -26.35
N TRP A 1220 -13.36 19.04 -25.58
CA TRP A 1220 -14.54 19.60 -24.92
C TRP A 1220 -15.40 20.40 -25.90
N ASN A 1221 -16.61 20.76 -25.47
CA ASN A 1221 -17.53 21.65 -26.17
C ASN A 1221 -17.97 21.12 -27.55
N GLN A 1222 -18.21 19.82 -27.64
CA GLN A 1222 -18.62 19.19 -28.90
C GLN A 1222 -20.13 18.99 -29.03
N VAL A 1223 -20.86 19.14 -27.93
CA VAL A 1223 -22.32 19.02 -27.91
C VAL A 1223 -22.93 20.39 -28.17
N ASP A 1224 -23.87 20.45 -29.12
CA ASP A 1224 -24.64 21.67 -29.43
C ASP A 1224 -25.28 22.24 -28.15
N PRO A 1225 -24.97 23.49 -27.77
CA PRO A 1225 -25.56 24.13 -26.60
C PRO A 1225 -27.09 24.13 -26.57
N ALA A 1226 -27.76 24.15 -27.73
CA ALA A 1226 -29.23 24.09 -27.81
C ALA A 1226 -29.81 22.77 -27.29
N LEU A 1227 -29.00 21.72 -27.20
CA LEU A 1227 -29.38 20.39 -26.72
C LEU A 1227 -29.08 20.19 -25.23
N LYS A 1228 -28.41 21.15 -24.58
CA LYS A 1228 -28.06 21.10 -23.16
C LYS A 1228 -29.20 21.71 -22.35
N MET A 1229 -29.77 20.93 -21.45
CA MET A 1229 -30.72 21.43 -20.45
C MET A 1229 -29.93 21.86 -19.21
N ASP A 1230 -29.86 23.16 -18.97
CA ASP A 1230 -29.26 23.72 -17.77
C ASP A 1230 -30.13 23.43 -16.54
N ILE A 1231 -29.52 22.86 -15.51
CA ILE A 1231 -30.20 22.56 -14.24
C ILE A 1231 -29.91 23.70 -13.26
N VAL A 1232 -30.96 24.43 -12.87
CA VAL A 1232 -30.88 25.45 -11.83
C VAL A 1232 -31.16 24.79 -10.47
N GLU A 1233 -30.26 24.96 -9.50
CA GLU A 1233 -30.49 24.49 -8.12
C GLU A 1233 -31.73 25.19 -7.53
N PRO A 1234 -32.73 24.45 -7.01
CA PRO A 1234 -33.90 25.05 -6.38
C PRO A 1234 -33.53 25.57 -4.98
N GLY A 1235 -33.29 26.89 -4.88
CA GLY A 1235 -33.04 27.60 -3.63
C GLY A 1235 -32.27 28.91 -3.85
N GLU A 1236 -32.92 30.04 -3.62
CA GLU A 1236 -32.38 31.39 -3.82
C GLU A 1236 -31.17 31.72 -2.93
N GLY A 1237 -30.16 32.41 -3.50
CA GLY A 1237 -29.27 33.30 -2.76
C GLY A 1237 -27.88 32.77 -2.38
N LYS A 1238 -26.87 33.06 -3.21
CA LYS A 1238 -25.44 33.09 -2.84
C LYS A 1238 -24.93 31.86 -2.03
N THR A 1239 -25.19 30.63 -2.47
CA THR A 1239 -24.45 29.46 -1.99
C THR A 1239 -23.01 29.51 -2.50
N ARG A 1240 -22.15 30.29 -1.82
CA ARG A 1240 -20.71 30.33 -2.08
C ARG A 1240 -20.09 28.98 -1.72
N GLY A 1241 -19.41 28.35 -2.67
CA GLY A 1241 -18.53 27.20 -2.40
C GLY A 1241 -19.17 25.81 -2.48
N VAL A 1242 -20.07 25.58 -3.44
CA VAL A 1242 -20.62 24.24 -3.78
C VAL A 1242 -19.49 23.29 -4.18
N LEU A 1243 -19.47 22.07 -3.62
CA LEU A 1243 -18.43 21.06 -3.89
C LEU A 1243 -18.57 20.46 -5.29
N PHE A 1244 -19.78 20.01 -5.63
CA PHE A 1244 -20.09 19.35 -6.90
C PHE A 1244 -21.10 20.15 -7.71
N GLN A 1245 -20.74 20.61 -8.91
CA GLN A 1245 -21.70 21.28 -9.80
C GLN A 1245 -22.70 20.26 -10.36
N LEU A 1246 -23.92 20.68 -10.67
CA LEU A 1246 -24.87 19.81 -11.35
C LEU A 1246 -24.48 19.69 -12.82
N HIS A 1247 -24.56 18.46 -13.33
CA HIS A 1247 -24.19 18.16 -14.70
C HIS A 1247 -25.36 18.48 -15.65
N PRO A 1248 -25.11 19.15 -16.78
CA PRO A 1248 -26.15 19.41 -17.78
C PRO A 1248 -26.60 18.09 -18.43
N VAL A 1249 -27.90 17.96 -18.69
CA VAL A 1249 -28.45 16.81 -19.41
C VAL A 1249 -28.44 17.12 -20.91
N THR A 1250 -27.94 16.20 -21.73
CA THR A 1250 -28.03 16.32 -23.19
C THR A 1250 -29.32 15.64 -23.65
N LEU A 1251 -30.20 16.38 -24.34
CA LEU A 1251 -31.46 15.83 -24.82
C LEU A 1251 -31.23 14.73 -25.87
N LEU A 1252 -31.84 13.56 -25.63
CA LEU A 1252 -31.87 12.45 -26.57
C LEU A 1252 -33.09 12.57 -27.50
N ASN A 1253 -32.94 12.12 -28.74
CA ASN A 1253 -34.04 11.92 -29.66
C ASN A 1253 -34.89 10.73 -29.18
N SER A 1254 -36.21 10.93 -29.16
CA SER A 1254 -37.22 9.94 -28.78
C SER A 1254 -37.38 8.82 -29.79
#